data_AF-A0A0L8BRR7-F1
#
_entry.id   AF-A0A0L8BRR7-F1
#
_cell.length_a   1.000
_cell.length_b   1.000
_cell.length_c   1.000
_cell.angle_alpha   90.00
_cell.angle_beta   90.00
_cell.angle_gamma   90.00
#
_symmetry.space_group_name_H-M   'P 1'
#
loop_
_entity.id
_entity.type
_entity.pdbx_description
1 polymer ?
#
loop_
_entity_poly.entity_id
_entity_poly.type
_entity_poly.pdbx_seq_one_letter_code
_entity_poly.pdbx_strand_id
1 'polypeptide(L)'
;MPPDVAVFSNGRYNVLLTEAGSGYGSWRGLDITRWREDGTRDCWGQFCYIRDLESNEVWTIGRQPIRHPGAVYQHFFHGDRAEYRCVLGDIDIRWEVCVASDCDAEVRLLQLRNRGNKARRLELTSYSEICLNGRRADSAHPAFAKLFIETWFDGETTALFARRRPRSGAEKPILATHVSASSDETHRSVEYDTDRYRFLGRRRTPSGPNALMPGRNLSATTGPVLDPIFSLRRIVVLEPSGMQQVAFVTGAAEDGAAAATIAKRFANIDAARRALSGAKASYAHGGASPSPSPQDVTLYNRLVGHLAFSHSGFWDGTGQKRPIGSNLRSTGISGNLPILLLRIDKTGEEALVDAVINAHAFITGRGFPFDLVILDETEASGRMPLSTKASSYVEAALGKAGGVHFPPTTNAADAIAAAARAVLCCSRGSLAEQLAPKSAITLPAMKETKAHIYGAHERRRAARDSLLFWNGRGGFTKDGREYVIATDGDLATPTPWCNVIANSAFGCMTSDSGLGYTWAGNSQLNRLTPWSNDPVSDSPSEIVYLRDERTAKLWTPTPLPLGQSSATTVRHGQGYTRYESDRGLLHHEMTVHVPVTAPVKIIRLAIRNDGRHACDLTATYFIEWVLGILREDGHAQVECEFDSEIGAIVARSHVASDFSGELAFVASSAPVRSFTCDRGEFLGREGSVSQPAGLENLDLGGRLGSPLDPCAALMVDLSIPPASTVELVFVLGQAKDREEISRLVREHAEPRSARSSLAEASRQWDQVLNAVTVRTPDTAFNLMMNRWLLYQVLSCRIWARTGFYQSGGAYGFRDQLQDVAALTHCAPAETRAHILRAASRQFTEGDVQHWWHPPSGAGVRTRMTDDLYFLPYVVHHYVSISGDYGLLSEHVPFIVSPPLSNEEEERFEVPQVCQESGTIYEHCCRALDRGLRLGSHGLPLMGTGDWNDGMNRVGAEGKGESVWNGWFFLTVLRSFAAIASVMGDKKRVSWCKESAEALRMSLEEHAWDGSWYRRAYFDDGTPLGSLSNDECQIDAIPQAWAVISGAGDADRASKAMRAVWERLVHTENKLVQLFDPPFDKGKLQPGYIKGYVPGIRENGGQYTHAAAWVALATALLGDGNRAFQLWSMLNPINHALSPKDTERYMVEPYVVSADVYGAFPHTGRGGWTWYTGSAGWLYRVGLEAILGIRRQGRQLFVEPSIPDHWPAYEVDFRFGSATYHIKVSRDCEPGKVPHSLSLDGKGVAERCVLLSDDGRDHDVRLGVG
;
A
#
# COMPACT_ATOMS: atom_id res chain seq x y z
N MET A 1 30.04 -0.54 -8.72
CA MET A 1 29.94 -1.94 -9.18
C MET A 1 28.80 -2.60 -8.41
N PRO A 2 28.09 -3.59 -8.99
CA PRO A 2 27.09 -4.35 -8.23
C PRO A 2 27.75 -5.12 -7.08
N PRO A 3 26.97 -5.57 -6.08
CA PRO A 3 27.44 -6.50 -5.06
C PRO A 3 27.95 -7.81 -5.69
N ASP A 4 29.00 -8.39 -5.11
CA ASP A 4 29.33 -9.78 -5.39
C ASP A 4 28.23 -10.68 -4.83
N VAL A 5 27.84 -11.71 -5.60
CA VAL A 5 26.72 -12.61 -5.25
C VAL A 5 27.11 -14.08 -5.36
N ALA A 6 26.30 -14.94 -4.75
CA ALA A 6 26.34 -16.38 -4.98
C ALA A 6 24.94 -16.96 -5.06
N VAL A 7 24.77 -17.93 -5.98
CA VAL A 7 23.50 -18.66 -6.15
C VAL A 7 23.67 -20.14 -5.86
N PHE A 8 22.73 -20.72 -5.12
CA PHE A 8 22.71 -22.14 -4.74
C PHE A 8 21.33 -22.74 -4.99
N SER A 9 21.29 -24.01 -5.39
CA SER A 9 20.02 -24.68 -5.68
C SER A 9 20.13 -26.20 -5.58
N ASN A 10 19.00 -26.85 -5.25
CA ASN A 10 18.78 -28.28 -5.42
C ASN A 10 17.77 -28.60 -6.56
N GLY A 11 17.47 -27.60 -7.40
CA GLY A 11 16.47 -27.64 -8.48
C GLY A 11 15.08 -27.16 -8.07
N ARG A 12 14.73 -27.15 -6.77
CA ARG A 12 13.43 -26.66 -6.27
C ARG A 12 13.58 -25.51 -5.28
N TYR A 13 14.49 -25.63 -4.32
CA TYR A 13 14.84 -24.57 -3.37
C TYR A 13 16.08 -23.84 -3.87
N ASN A 14 16.02 -22.51 -3.94
CA ASN A 14 17.08 -21.66 -4.46
C ASN A 14 17.41 -20.55 -3.47
N VAL A 15 18.69 -20.22 -3.36
CA VAL A 15 19.18 -19.15 -2.49
C VAL A 15 20.07 -18.23 -3.31
N LEU A 16 19.87 -16.93 -3.20
CA LEU A 16 20.80 -15.90 -3.64
C LEU A 16 21.34 -15.18 -2.40
N LEU A 17 22.66 -15.01 -2.31
CA LEU A 17 23.32 -14.26 -1.24
C LEU A 17 24.24 -13.18 -1.82
N THR A 18 24.44 -12.10 -1.06
CA THR A 18 25.40 -11.04 -1.38
C THR A 18 26.59 -11.05 -0.43
N GLU A 19 27.69 -10.43 -0.83
CA GLU A 19 28.88 -10.26 0.02
C GLU A 19 28.62 -9.53 1.36
N ALA A 20 27.51 -8.80 1.49
CA ALA A 20 27.11 -8.16 2.74
C ALA A 20 26.39 -9.13 3.71
N GLY A 21 26.07 -10.35 3.27
CA GLY A 21 25.29 -11.34 4.03
C GLY A 21 23.77 -11.22 3.82
N SER A 22 23.34 -10.33 2.94
CA SER A 22 21.95 -10.16 2.50
C SER A 22 21.57 -11.19 1.43
N GLY A 23 20.31 -11.23 1.01
CA GLY A 23 19.82 -12.17 0.00
C GLY A 23 18.44 -12.73 0.29
N TYR A 24 18.05 -13.80 -0.41
CA TYR A 24 16.74 -14.44 -0.24
C TYR A 24 16.76 -15.92 -0.56
N GLY A 25 15.78 -16.62 -0.01
CA GLY A 25 15.42 -18.00 -0.35
C GLY A 25 14.10 -18.05 -1.12
N SER A 26 14.02 -18.88 -2.14
CA SER A 26 12.82 -19.14 -2.95
C SER A 26 12.60 -20.64 -3.13
N TRP A 27 11.36 -21.05 -3.32
CA TRP A 27 10.98 -22.43 -3.56
C TRP A 27 9.97 -22.50 -4.71
N ARG A 28 10.34 -23.22 -5.78
CA ARG A 28 9.53 -23.36 -7.01
C ARG A 28 9.02 -22.03 -7.58
N GLY A 29 9.87 -20.99 -7.53
CA GLY A 29 9.55 -19.65 -8.03
C GLY A 29 8.79 -18.74 -7.06
N LEU A 30 8.48 -19.22 -5.84
CA LEU A 30 7.86 -18.42 -4.78
C LEU A 30 8.93 -17.98 -3.78
N ASP A 31 8.94 -16.70 -3.40
CA ASP A 31 9.88 -16.20 -2.40
C ASP A 31 9.44 -16.70 -1.01
N ILE A 32 10.36 -17.37 -0.30
CA ILE A 32 10.14 -17.78 1.10
C ILE A 32 10.40 -16.59 2.02
N THR A 33 11.47 -15.86 1.74
CA THR A 33 11.87 -14.65 2.47
C THR A 33 11.81 -13.42 1.57
N ARG A 34 11.34 -12.30 2.12
CA ARG A 34 11.11 -11.06 1.36
C ARG A 34 12.43 -10.44 0.90
N TRP A 35 12.45 -9.97 -0.35
CA TRP A 35 13.59 -9.27 -0.92
C TRP A 35 13.14 -8.29 -2.00
N ARG A 36 13.89 -7.20 -2.12
CA ARG A 36 13.71 -6.17 -3.16
C ARG A 36 15.07 -5.79 -3.72
N GLU A 37 15.07 -5.37 -4.98
CA GLU A 37 16.30 -4.90 -5.63
C GLU A 37 16.75 -3.55 -5.02
N ASP A 38 17.83 -3.57 -4.25
CA ASP A 38 18.52 -2.36 -3.79
C ASP A 38 20.02 -2.61 -3.64
N GLY A 39 20.79 -2.36 -4.70
CA GLY A 39 22.25 -2.53 -4.70
C GLY A 39 23.01 -1.46 -3.90
N THR A 40 22.37 -0.35 -3.53
CA THR A 40 23.00 0.72 -2.73
C THR A 40 22.92 0.39 -1.25
N ARG A 41 21.74 -0.02 -0.76
CA ARG A 41 21.54 -0.36 0.65
C ARG A 41 21.86 -1.82 0.97
N ASP A 42 21.52 -2.73 0.07
CA ASP A 42 21.64 -4.18 0.24
C ASP A 42 21.11 -4.69 1.59
N CYS A 43 19.94 -4.20 2.01
CA CYS A 43 19.44 -4.36 3.39
C CYS A 43 18.35 -5.45 3.57
N TRP A 44 18.15 -6.33 2.57
CA TRP A 44 17.12 -7.37 2.60
C TRP A 44 17.73 -8.76 2.75
N GLY A 45 17.34 -9.51 3.78
CA GLY A 45 17.62 -10.94 3.83
C GLY A 45 17.42 -11.62 5.17
N GLN A 46 18.16 -12.70 5.35
CA GLN A 46 18.15 -13.51 6.57
C GLN A 46 19.38 -13.21 7.40
N PHE A 47 19.17 -12.57 8.54
CA PHE A 47 20.24 -12.07 9.36
C PHE A 47 20.43 -12.91 10.62
N CYS A 48 21.65 -12.89 11.15
CA CYS A 48 21.96 -13.41 12.48
C CYS A 48 22.67 -12.31 13.26
N TYR A 49 21.99 -11.81 14.28
CA TYR A 49 22.55 -10.86 15.25
C TYR A 49 23.30 -11.61 16.32
N ILE A 50 24.46 -11.07 16.68
CA ILE A 50 25.27 -11.50 17.81
C ILE A 50 25.20 -10.41 18.86
N ARG A 51 24.85 -10.77 20.09
CA ARG A 51 24.97 -9.89 21.25
C ARG A 51 25.89 -10.52 22.28
N ASP A 52 26.97 -9.83 22.63
CA ASP A 52 27.82 -10.20 23.75
C ASP A 52 27.13 -9.75 25.04
N LEU A 53 26.78 -10.69 25.92
CA LEU A 53 26.03 -10.40 27.15
C LEU A 53 26.89 -9.73 28.23
N GLU A 54 28.22 -9.78 28.11
CA GLU A 54 29.11 -9.10 29.02
C GLU A 54 29.30 -7.62 28.64
N SER A 55 29.43 -7.31 27.34
CA SER A 55 29.62 -5.93 26.86
C SER A 55 28.32 -5.23 26.43
N ASN A 56 27.25 -6.00 26.16
CA ASN A 56 26.03 -5.57 25.45
C ASN A 56 26.27 -5.06 24.02
N GLU A 57 27.44 -5.29 23.43
CA GLU A 57 27.69 -4.95 22.03
C GLU A 57 26.90 -5.87 21.10
N VAL A 58 26.38 -5.29 20.01
CA VAL A 58 25.57 -5.99 19.00
C VAL A 58 26.21 -5.80 17.63
N TRP A 59 26.35 -6.88 16.88
CA TRP A 59 26.81 -6.86 15.50
C TRP A 59 26.17 -7.99 14.70
N THR A 60 26.31 -7.94 13.37
CA THR A 60 25.91 -9.03 12.47
C THR A 60 27.13 -9.71 11.88
N ILE A 61 26.99 -10.97 11.44
CA ILE A 61 28.10 -11.75 10.85
C ILE A 61 28.44 -11.23 9.44
N GLY A 62 27.41 -10.88 8.66
CA GLY A 62 27.55 -10.07 7.47
C GLY A 62 27.70 -8.58 7.82
N ARG A 63 27.95 -7.74 6.81
CA ARG A 63 27.99 -6.28 6.97
C ARG A 63 26.60 -5.67 7.14
N GLN A 64 25.54 -6.41 6.82
CA GLN A 64 24.15 -6.00 6.99
C GLN A 64 23.42 -6.88 8.02
N PRO A 65 22.43 -6.33 8.74
CA PRO A 65 22.00 -4.93 8.76
C PRO A 65 22.81 -4.03 9.72
N ILE A 66 23.78 -4.58 10.47
CA ILE A 66 24.59 -3.82 11.44
C ILE A 66 26.07 -4.05 11.16
N ARG A 67 26.69 -3.09 10.48
CA ARG A 67 28.14 -3.09 10.26
C ARG A 67 28.86 -2.55 11.48
N HIS A 68 29.55 -3.42 12.22
CA HIS A 68 30.34 -2.99 13.36
C HIS A 68 31.72 -2.47 12.90
N PRO A 69 32.15 -1.27 13.29
CA PRO A 69 33.37 -0.66 12.76
C PRO A 69 34.65 -1.36 13.23
N GLY A 70 34.63 -1.97 14.41
CA GLY A 70 35.74 -2.76 14.94
C GLY A 70 35.81 -4.20 14.42
N ALA A 71 34.83 -4.65 13.62
CA ALA A 71 34.79 -6.02 13.12
C ALA A 71 35.47 -6.15 11.75
N VAL A 72 36.20 -7.25 11.57
CA VAL A 72 36.80 -7.62 10.29
C VAL A 72 35.89 -8.61 9.58
N TYR A 73 35.39 -8.22 8.41
CA TYR A 73 34.48 -9.00 7.59
C TYR A 73 35.19 -9.58 6.37
N GLN A 74 34.99 -10.87 6.12
CA GLN A 74 35.45 -11.56 4.91
C GLN A 74 34.33 -12.43 4.37
N HIS A 75 34.31 -12.63 3.05
CA HIS A 75 33.37 -13.53 2.39
C HIS A 75 34.11 -14.37 1.34
N PHE A 76 33.62 -15.59 1.12
CA PHE A 76 34.11 -16.51 0.12
C PHE A 76 32.92 -17.22 -0.52
N PHE A 77 32.84 -17.17 -1.84
CA PHE A 77 31.81 -17.87 -2.59
C PHE A 77 32.40 -19.06 -3.32
N HIS A 78 31.83 -20.22 -3.04
CA HIS A 78 32.18 -21.49 -3.66
C HIS A 78 31.01 -21.98 -4.53
N GLY A 79 31.24 -23.00 -5.35
CA GLY A 79 30.18 -23.61 -6.16
C GLY A 79 29.08 -24.28 -5.32
N ASP A 80 29.41 -24.73 -4.11
CA ASP A 80 28.55 -25.51 -3.21
C ASP A 80 28.01 -24.73 -2.01
N ARG A 81 28.66 -23.63 -1.63
CA ARG A 81 28.31 -22.85 -0.43
C ARG A 81 28.85 -21.42 -0.45
N ALA A 82 28.30 -20.57 0.39
CA ALA A 82 28.89 -19.30 0.78
C ALA A 82 29.52 -19.43 2.18
N GLU A 83 30.60 -18.71 2.42
CA GLU A 83 31.29 -18.64 3.71
C GLU A 83 31.52 -17.18 4.09
N TYR A 84 31.06 -16.78 5.27
CA TYR A 84 31.36 -15.48 5.87
C TYR A 84 32.25 -15.67 7.09
N ARG A 85 33.20 -14.77 7.29
CA ARG A 85 34.00 -14.70 8.51
C ARG A 85 33.88 -13.31 9.12
N CYS A 86 33.62 -13.28 10.41
CA CYS A 86 33.53 -12.07 11.21
C CYS A 86 34.41 -12.23 12.45
N VAL A 87 35.39 -11.35 12.62
CA VAL A 87 36.23 -11.30 13.82
C VAL A 87 36.01 -9.96 14.52
N LEU A 88 35.60 -10.00 15.79
CA LEU A 88 35.45 -8.84 16.65
C LEU A 88 36.11 -9.12 18.01
N GLY A 89 37.22 -8.43 18.29
CA GLY A 89 38.03 -8.68 19.47
C GLY A 89 38.49 -10.15 19.54
N ASP A 90 38.14 -10.83 20.63
CA ASP A 90 38.46 -12.24 20.87
C ASP A 90 37.48 -13.22 20.22
N ILE A 91 36.38 -12.76 19.63
CA ILE A 91 35.35 -13.61 19.06
C ILE A 91 35.56 -13.77 17.56
N ASP A 92 35.68 -15.01 17.12
CA ASP A 92 35.86 -15.42 15.72
C ASP A 92 34.69 -16.29 15.27
N ILE A 93 33.95 -15.81 14.27
CA ILE A 93 32.74 -16.44 13.78
C ILE A 93 32.91 -16.79 12.31
N ARG A 94 32.61 -18.05 11.97
CA ARG A 94 32.50 -18.54 10.60
C ARG A 94 31.06 -18.96 10.34
N TRP A 95 30.50 -18.53 9.22
CA TRP A 95 29.11 -18.81 8.85
C TRP A 95 29.05 -19.38 7.44
N GLU A 96 28.75 -20.68 7.34
CA GLU A 96 28.65 -21.41 6.08
C GLU A 96 27.18 -21.59 5.69
N VAL A 97 26.82 -21.24 4.45
CA VAL A 97 25.46 -21.32 3.92
C VAL A 97 25.41 -22.20 2.67
N CYS A 98 24.52 -23.20 2.65
CA CYS A 98 24.31 -24.06 1.49
C CYS A 98 22.83 -24.47 1.34
N VAL A 99 22.46 -25.00 0.18
CA VAL A 99 21.16 -25.67 -0.03
C VAL A 99 21.37 -27.18 0.09
N ALA A 100 20.55 -27.85 0.89
CA ALA A 100 20.63 -29.30 1.03
C ALA A 100 20.26 -30.01 -0.29
N SER A 101 21.06 -30.99 -0.70
CA SER A 101 20.87 -31.66 -1.99
C SER A 101 19.72 -32.68 -1.98
N ASP A 102 19.29 -33.12 -0.80
CA ASP A 102 18.29 -34.18 -0.60
C ASP A 102 16.99 -33.69 0.05
N CYS A 103 16.90 -32.40 0.41
CA CYS A 103 15.68 -31.79 0.95
C CYS A 103 15.58 -30.30 0.60
N ASP A 104 14.36 -29.76 0.56
CA ASP A 104 14.08 -28.38 0.15
C ASP A 104 14.30 -27.41 1.32
N ALA A 105 15.56 -27.26 1.73
CA ALA A 105 15.97 -26.38 2.82
C ALA A 105 17.35 -25.76 2.59
N GLU A 106 17.51 -24.51 3.03
CA GLU A 106 18.82 -23.87 3.20
C GLU A 106 19.33 -24.06 4.62
N VAL A 107 20.63 -24.36 4.73
CA VAL A 107 21.33 -24.59 6.00
C VAL A 107 22.34 -23.47 6.20
N ARG A 108 22.25 -22.80 7.35
CA ARG A 108 23.14 -21.73 7.79
C ARG A 108 23.85 -22.18 9.05
N LEU A 109 25.06 -22.73 8.92
CA LEU A 109 25.85 -23.31 10.01
C LEU A 109 26.88 -22.29 10.51
N LEU A 110 26.78 -21.92 11.78
CA LEU A 110 27.69 -21.03 12.50
C LEU A 110 28.70 -21.84 13.30
N GLN A 111 29.96 -21.45 13.24
CA GLN A 111 31.04 -21.89 14.12
C GLN A 111 31.54 -20.67 14.87
N LEU A 112 31.45 -20.69 16.19
CA LEU A 112 31.88 -19.60 17.07
C LEU A 112 33.08 -20.07 17.87
N ARG A 113 34.14 -19.26 17.89
CA ARG A 113 35.35 -19.54 18.65
C ARG A 113 35.72 -18.34 19.51
N ASN A 114 35.99 -18.61 20.78
CA ASN A 114 36.56 -17.63 21.70
C ASN A 114 38.08 -17.79 21.71
N ARG A 115 38.80 -16.79 21.18
CA ARG A 115 40.26 -16.73 21.15
C ARG A 115 40.86 -16.11 22.42
N GLY A 116 40.01 -15.58 23.30
CA GLY A 116 40.39 -14.93 24.55
C GLY A 116 40.58 -15.90 25.70
N ASN A 117 40.91 -15.34 26.85
CA ASN A 117 41.18 -16.07 28.09
C ASN A 117 40.03 -16.04 29.12
N LYS A 118 38.90 -15.40 28.78
CA LYS A 118 37.69 -15.31 29.61
C LYS A 118 36.53 -16.00 28.91
N ALA A 119 35.69 -16.71 29.66
CA ALA A 119 34.44 -17.22 29.12
C ALA A 119 33.55 -16.08 28.62
N ARG A 120 32.78 -16.32 27.56
CA ARG A 120 31.87 -15.33 26.95
C ARG A 120 30.51 -15.94 26.71
N ARG A 121 29.45 -15.18 26.97
CA ARG A 121 28.07 -15.59 26.70
C ARG A 121 27.54 -14.78 25.53
N LEU A 122 27.25 -15.46 24.44
CA LEU A 122 26.74 -14.85 23.23
C LEU A 122 25.28 -15.23 23.02
N GLU A 123 24.46 -14.24 22.72
CA GLU A 123 23.14 -14.45 22.16
C GLU A 123 23.20 -14.42 20.64
N LEU A 124 22.58 -15.42 20.02
CA LEU A 124 22.43 -15.56 18.58
C LEU A 124 20.96 -15.42 18.26
N THR A 125 20.57 -14.36 17.57
CA THR A 125 19.18 -14.10 17.19
C THR A 125 19.05 -14.12 15.67
N SER A 126 18.31 -15.09 15.11
CA SER A 126 17.96 -15.08 13.68
C SER A 126 16.84 -14.09 13.39
N TYR A 127 16.78 -13.58 12.16
CA TYR A 127 15.68 -12.75 11.69
C TYR A 127 15.48 -12.94 10.19
N SER A 128 14.24 -13.17 9.79
CA SER A 128 13.84 -13.25 8.39
C SER A 128 12.39 -12.82 8.20
N GLU A 129 12.13 -12.00 7.20
CA GLU A 129 10.76 -11.58 6.86
C GLU A 129 10.11 -12.59 5.92
N ILE A 130 8.92 -13.08 6.27
CA ILE A 130 8.25 -14.16 5.54
C ILE A 130 7.36 -13.61 4.42
N CYS A 131 7.44 -14.24 3.25
CA CYS A 131 6.73 -13.85 2.03
C CYS A 131 5.72 -14.92 1.58
N LEU A 132 6.18 -16.14 1.30
CA LEU A 132 5.39 -17.26 0.76
C LEU A 132 4.54 -16.89 -0.46
N ASN A 133 5.03 -16.00 -1.32
CA ASN A 133 4.29 -15.44 -2.45
C ASN A 133 5.21 -15.14 -3.63
N GLY A 134 4.65 -14.84 -4.80
CA GLY A 134 5.41 -14.32 -5.92
C GLY A 134 5.93 -12.91 -5.62
N ARG A 135 7.20 -12.63 -5.95
CA ARG A 135 7.88 -11.36 -5.63
C ARG A 135 7.11 -10.11 -6.03
N ARG A 136 6.62 -10.08 -7.27
CA ARG A 136 5.89 -8.93 -7.81
C ARG A 136 4.54 -8.73 -7.12
N ALA A 137 3.85 -9.82 -6.78
CA ALA A 137 2.60 -9.75 -6.05
C ALA A 137 2.80 -9.23 -4.61
N ASP A 138 3.86 -9.67 -3.91
CA ASP A 138 4.23 -9.10 -2.61
C ASP A 138 4.63 -7.62 -2.73
N SER A 139 5.45 -7.26 -3.73
CA SER A 139 5.95 -5.89 -3.90
C SER A 139 4.86 -4.89 -4.30
N ALA A 140 3.85 -5.32 -5.07
CA ALA A 140 2.72 -4.49 -5.44
C ALA A 140 1.85 -4.11 -4.23
N HIS A 141 1.65 -5.03 -3.27
CA HIS A 141 0.82 -4.76 -2.09
C HIS A 141 1.21 -5.60 -0.84
N PRO A 142 2.33 -5.28 -0.17
CA PRO A 142 2.86 -6.11 0.93
C PRO A 142 1.89 -6.29 2.10
N ALA A 143 1.22 -5.22 2.54
CA ALA A 143 0.27 -5.29 3.65
C ALA A 143 -0.91 -6.24 3.38
N PHE A 144 -1.34 -6.40 2.12
CA PHE A 144 -2.39 -7.33 1.73
C PHE A 144 -1.87 -8.76 1.65
N ALA A 145 -0.70 -8.96 1.04
CA ALA A 145 -0.09 -10.27 0.88
C ALA A 145 0.11 -11.01 2.22
N LYS A 146 0.44 -10.26 3.29
CA LYS A 146 0.67 -10.76 4.65
C LYS A 146 -0.60 -11.24 5.37
N LEU A 147 -1.80 -10.78 4.99
CA LEU A 147 -3.07 -11.16 5.64
C LEU A 147 -3.42 -12.64 5.46
N PHE A 148 -2.75 -13.33 4.54
CA PHE A 148 -2.97 -14.74 4.22
C PHE A 148 -1.98 -15.67 4.93
N ILE A 149 -1.13 -15.17 5.83
CA ILE A 149 -0.08 -15.96 6.47
C ILE A 149 -0.38 -16.14 7.97
N GLU A 150 -0.34 -17.39 8.41
CA GLU A 150 -0.46 -17.78 9.82
C GLU A 150 0.83 -18.46 10.29
N THR A 151 1.23 -18.23 11.53
CA THR A 151 2.45 -18.80 12.12
C THR A 151 2.14 -19.65 13.35
N TRP A 152 3.01 -20.60 13.67
CA TRP A 152 2.97 -21.34 14.94
C TRP A 152 4.36 -21.82 15.35
N PHE A 153 4.50 -22.17 16.62
CA PHE A 153 5.73 -22.72 17.20
C PHE A 153 5.47 -24.17 17.65
N ASP A 154 6.40 -25.07 17.32
CA ASP A 154 6.37 -26.46 17.78
C ASP A 154 7.37 -26.66 18.93
N GLY A 155 6.85 -27.04 20.10
CA GLY A 155 7.67 -27.29 21.29
C GLY A 155 8.53 -28.55 21.20
N GLU A 156 8.17 -29.54 20.34
CA GLU A 156 8.94 -30.78 20.19
C GLU A 156 10.25 -30.51 19.43
N THR A 157 10.16 -29.84 18.28
CA THR A 157 11.32 -29.53 17.43
C THR A 157 11.97 -28.18 17.73
N THR A 158 11.34 -27.34 18.56
CA THR A 158 11.72 -25.94 18.77
C THR A 158 11.76 -25.12 17.48
N ALA A 159 10.88 -25.46 16.53
CA ALA A 159 10.81 -24.84 15.21
C ALA A 159 9.63 -23.89 15.08
N LEU A 160 9.82 -22.85 14.27
CA LEU A 160 8.75 -21.99 13.78
C LEU A 160 8.22 -22.51 12.46
N PHE A 161 6.94 -22.26 12.23
CA PHE A 161 6.26 -22.58 10.98
C PHE A 161 5.40 -21.41 10.53
N ALA A 162 5.22 -21.32 9.22
CA ALA A 162 4.32 -20.38 8.58
C ALA A 162 3.59 -21.09 7.44
N ARG A 163 2.30 -20.76 7.25
CA ARG A 163 1.48 -21.26 6.16
C ARG A 163 0.79 -20.11 5.47
N ARG A 164 0.83 -20.10 4.13
CA ARG A 164 -0.08 -19.28 3.33
C ARG A 164 -1.42 -20.01 3.15
N ARG A 165 -2.51 -19.40 3.59
CA ARG A 165 -3.88 -19.90 3.45
C ARG A 165 -4.29 -19.91 1.96
N PRO A 166 -4.81 -21.04 1.44
CA PRO A 166 -5.34 -21.10 0.07
C PRO A 166 -6.50 -20.13 -0.14
N ARG A 167 -6.60 -19.54 -1.33
CA ARG A 167 -7.71 -18.67 -1.73
C ARG A 167 -8.83 -19.41 -2.45
N SER A 168 -8.62 -20.68 -2.80
CA SER A 168 -9.63 -21.55 -3.39
C SER A 168 -9.37 -23.00 -3.01
N GLY A 169 -10.38 -23.86 -3.15
CA GLY A 169 -10.22 -25.30 -2.92
C GLY A 169 -9.24 -26.00 -3.87
N ALA A 170 -8.85 -25.36 -4.98
CA ALA A 170 -7.88 -25.90 -5.93
C ALA A 170 -6.43 -25.50 -5.61
N GLU A 171 -6.22 -24.44 -4.80
CA GLU A 171 -4.89 -23.95 -4.44
C GLU A 171 -4.29 -24.82 -3.32
N LYS A 172 -3.06 -25.32 -3.52
CA LYS A 172 -2.33 -26.05 -2.47
C LYS A 172 -1.70 -25.06 -1.48
N PRO A 173 -1.73 -25.35 -0.17
CA PRO A 173 -1.04 -24.52 0.80
C PRO A 173 0.47 -24.55 0.58
N ILE A 174 1.13 -23.45 0.92
CA ILE A 174 2.60 -23.35 0.94
C ILE A 174 3.02 -23.20 2.39
N LEU A 175 3.97 -24.03 2.83
CA LEU A 175 4.50 -23.98 4.18
C LEU A 175 5.99 -23.68 4.19
N ALA A 176 6.42 -22.92 5.19
CA ALA A 176 7.83 -22.79 5.54
C ALA A 176 8.06 -23.17 7.00
N THR A 177 9.27 -23.62 7.29
CA THR A 177 9.75 -23.92 8.64
C THR A 177 11.11 -23.26 8.88
N HIS A 178 11.35 -22.83 10.11
CA HIS A 178 12.65 -22.33 10.56
C HIS A 178 13.01 -22.98 11.90
N VAL A 179 14.12 -23.72 11.92
CA VAL A 179 14.56 -24.49 13.09
C VAL A 179 16.00 -24.14 13.43
N SER A 180 16.33 -24.22 14.70
CA SER A 180 17.69 -24.02 15.18
C SER A 180 18.21 -25.22 15.97
N ALA A 181 19.47 -25.58 15.77
CA ALA A 181 20.17 -26.62 16.50
C ALA A 181 21.50 -26.11 17.07
N SER A 182 21.98 -26.71 18.16
CA SER A 182 23.24 -26.33 18.83
C SER A 182 24.08 -27.57 19.15
N SER A 183 25.41 -27.46 19.12
CA SER A 183 26.31 -28.47 19.67
C SER A 183 26.37 -28.46 21.19
N ASP A 184 26.00 -27.34 21.81
CA ASP A 184 25.81 -27.22 23.24
C ASP A 184 24.38 -27.65 23.60
N GLU A 185 24.25 -28.80 24.25
CA GLU A 185 22.98 -29.34 24.73
C GLU A 185 22.56 -28.84 26.11
N THR A 186 23.40 -28.07 26.81
CA THR A 186 23.13 -27.59 28.17
C THR A 186 22.05 -26.51 28.22
N HIS A 187 21.91 -25.72 27.14
CA HIS A 187 20.92 -24.66 27.01
C HIS A 187 19.93 -24.95 25.85
N ARG A 188 18.93 -25.79 26.12
CA ARG A 188 17.90 -26.18 25.13
C ARG A 188 16.77 -25.15 24.94
N SER A 189 16.60 -24.20 25.85
CA SER A 189 15.54 -23.19 25.74
C SER A 189 15.80 -22.25 24.56
N VAL A 190 14.80 -22.10 23.69
CA VAL A 190 14.84 -21.19 22.54
C VAL A 190 13.78 -20.12 22.74
N GLU A 191 14.18 -18.86 22.66
CA GLU A 191 13.25 -17.74 22.57
C GLU A 191 12.81 -17.58 21.11
N TYR A 192 11.57 -17.12 20.87
CA TYR A 192 11.07 -16.94 19.51
C TYR A 192 10.12 -15.75 19.37
N ASP A 193 10.01 -15.25 18.15
CA ASP A 193 8.97 -14.31 17.74
C ASP A 193 8.59 -14.54 16.28
N THR A 194 7.32 -14.25 15.97
CA THR A 194 6.83 -14.24 14.59
C THR A 194 6.16 -12.93 14.17
N ASP A 195 5.98 -11.97 15.07
CA ASP A 195 5.45 -10.63 14.76
C ASP A 195 6.58 -9.60 14.56
N ARG A 196 6.69 -9.05 13.35
CA ARG A 196 7.70 -8.03 13.02
C ARG A 196 7.56 -6.76 13.86
N TYR A 197 6.34 -6.35 14.18
CA TYR A 197 6.09 -5.15 15.00
C TYR A 197 6.65 -5.33 16.41
N ARG A 198 6.49 -6.52 17.00
CA ARG A 198 7.04 -6.86 18.32
C ARG A 198 8.56 -6.93 18.30
N PHE A 199 9.14 -7.48 17.23
CA PHE A 199 10.58 -7.64 17.10
C PHE A 199 11.32 -6.32 16.83
N LEU A 200 10.91 -5.58 15.79
CA LEU A 200 11.55 -4.33 15.41
C LEU A 200 11.17 -3.19 16.36
N GLY A 201 9.89 -3.08 16.71
CA GLY A 201 9.31 -1.88 17.32
C GLY A 201 8.98 -0.78 16.30
N ARG A 202 8.01 0.08 16.63
CA ARG A 202 7.57 1.20 15.80
C ARG A 202 8.74 2.16 15.46
N ARG A 203 8.80 2.61 14.20
CA ARG A 203 9.83 3.52 13.62
C ARG A 203 11.26 2.98 13.69
N ARG A 204 11.41 1.65 13.73
CA ARG A 204 12.71 0.97 13.76
C ARG A 204 12.84 0.03 12.57
N THR A 205 14.08 -0.25 12.24
CA THR A 205 14.48 -1.09 11.11
C THR A 205 15.30 -2.28 11.64
N PRO A 206 15.62 -3.28 10.78
CA PRO A 206 16.54 -4.35 11.13
C PRO A 206 17.94 -3.87 11.61
N SER A 207 18.34 -2.64 11.32
CA SER A 207 19.61 -2.08 11.84
C SER A 207 19.55 -1.61 13.30
N GLY A 208 18.36 -1.54 13.91
CA GLY A 208 18.19 -1.13 15.31
C GLY A 208 16.91 -1.69 15.98
N PRO A 209 16.68 -3.01 15.98
CA PRO A 209 15.44 -3.60 16.48
C PRO A 209 15.32 -3.55 18.01
N ASN A 210 14.09 -3.38 18.50
CA ASN A 210 13.77 -3.34 19.93
C ASN A 210 14.08 -4.63 20.67
N ALA A 211 13.94 -5.77 19.99
CA ALA A 211 14.26 -7.09 20.53
C ALA A 211 15.71 -7.23 21.03
N LEU A 212 16.66 -6.46 20.48
CA LEU A 212 18.08 -6.57 20.84
C LEU A 212 18.50 -5.64 21.99
N MET A 213 17.60 -4.80 22.51
CA MET A 213 17.93 -3.95 23.66
C MET A 213 18.25 -4.79 24.91
N PRO A 214 19.21 -4.34 25.77
CA PRO A 214 19.57 -5.06 26.99
C PRO A 214 18.36 -5.43 27.86
N GLY A 215 18.32 -6.68 28.33
CA GLY A 215 17.26 -7.20 29.21
C GLY A 215 15.91 -7.50 28.56
N ARG A 216 15.78 -7.42 27.22
CA ARG A 216 14.55 -7.79 26.49
C ARG A 216 14.59 -9.26 26.02
N ASN A 217 13.51 -9.99 26.29
CA ASN A 217 13.25 -11.31 25.73
C ASN A 217 12.40 -11.20 24.46
N LEU A 218 12.43 -12.21 23.58
CA LEU A 218 11.45 -12.32 22.50
C LEU A 218 10.04 -12.59 23.08
N SER A 219 9.03 -12.10 22.38
CA SER A 219 7.65 -11.97 22.87
C SER A 219 6.81 -13.26 22.72
N ALA A 220 7.37 -14.32 22.16
CA ALA A 220 6.70 -15.61 21.92
C ALA A 220 5.41 -15.49 21.09
N THR A 221 5.35 -14.52 20.17
CA THR A 221 4.16 -14.29 19.33
C THR A 221 3.99 -15.35 18.24
N THR A 222 2.76 -15.85 18.07
CA THR A 222 2.35 -16.78 16.99
C THR A 222 0.89 -16.55 16.59
N GLY A 223 0.43 -17.22 15.53
CA GLY A 223 -0.93 -17.16 15.02
C GLY A 223 -1.05 -16.19 13.84
N PRO A 224 -2.19 -15.51 13.66
CA PRO A 224 -2.38 -14.55 12.58
C PRO A 224 -1.74 -13.21 12.90
N VAL A 225 -0.41 -13.14 12.96
CA VAL A 225 0.34 -11.94 13.42
C VAL A 225 0.24 -10.71 12.51
N LEU A 226 -0.32 -10.85 11.30
CA LEU A 226 -0.49 -9.80 10.27
C LEU A 226 0.80 -9.23 9.66
N ASP A 227 1.96 -9.39 10.31
CA ASP A 227 3.28 -9.05 9.76
C ASP A 227 4.34 -10.10 10.11
N PRO A 228 4.38 -11.24 9.40
CA PRO A 228 5.10 -12.43 9.82
C PRO A 228 6.62 -12.35 9.60
N ILE A 229 7.36 -12.77 10.63
CA ILE A 229 8.80 -13.05 10.60
C ILE A 229 9.08 -14.46 11.12
N PHE A 230 10.28 -14.97 10.89
CA PHE A 230 10.88 -15.98 11.76
C PHE A 230 12.06 -15.38 12.51
N SER A 231 12.02 -15.50 13.84
CA SER A 231 13.14 -15.20 14.71
C SER A 231 13.26 -16.25 15.81
N LEU A 232 14.44 -16.84 15.92
CA LEU A 232 14.82 -17.74 17.02
C LEU A 232 16.05 -17.16 17.71
N ARG A 233 16.07 -17.19 19.05
CA ARG A 233 17.21 -16.78 19.85
C ARG A 233 17.71 -17.90 20.74
N ARG A 234 19.04 -18.07 20.74
CA ARG A 234 19.79 -19.01 21.60
C ARG A 234 20.91 -18.29 22.33
N ILE A 235 21.20 -18.75 23.55
CA ILE A 235 22.41 -18.37 24.30
C ILE A 235 23.44 -19.48 24.14
N VAL A 236 24.68 -19.10 23.84
CA VAL A 236 25.84 -19.99 23.74
C VAL A 236 26.89 -19.54 24.73
N VAL A 237 27.43 -20.48 25.51
CA VAL A 237 28.57 -20.23 26.40
C VAL A 237 29.85 -20.69 25.71
N LEU A 238 30.79 -19.77 25.53
CA LEU A 238 32.11 -20.05 24.94
C LEU A 238 33.18 -19.97 26.02
N GLU A 239 33.66 -21.13 26.46
CA GLU A 239 34.83 -21.22 27.34
C GLU A 239 36.08 -20.60 26.70
N PRO A 240 37.10 -20.22 27.48
CA PRO A 240 38.38 -19.77 26.95
C PRO A 240 38.96 -20.77 25.94
N SER A 241 39.37 -20.31 24.75
CA SER A 241 39.81 -21.17 23.63
C SER A 241 38.76 -22.16 23.11
N GLY A 242 37.53 -22.12 23.61
CA GLY A 242 36.43 -23.00 23.26
C GLY A 242 35.81 -22.70 21.90
N MET A 243 35.12 -23.69 21.35
CA MET A 243 34.38 -23.60 20.09
C MET A 243 32.99 -24.21 20.27
N GLN A 244 31.97 -23.56 19.71
CA GLN A 244 30.60 -24.08 19.64
C GLN A 244 30.05 -23.90 18.23
N GLN A 245 29.02 -24.69 17.90
CA GLN A 245 28.34 -24.63 16.62
C GLN A 245 26.83 -24.50 16.81
N VAL A 246 26.22 -23.65 15.98
CA VAL A 246 24.77 -23.44 15.94
C VAL A 246 24.34 -23.44 14.49
N ALA A 247 23.23 -24.10 14.17
CA ALA A 247 22.62 -24.04 12.85
C ALA A 247 21.29 -23.31 12.92
N PHE A 248 20.99 -22.55 11.88
CA PHE A 248 19.64 -22.10 11.54
C PHE A 248 19.30 -22.70 10.18
N VAL A 249 18.14 -23.34 10.06
CA VAL A 249 17.71 -23.99 8.82
C VAL A 249 16.33 -23.51 8.46
N THR A 250 16.18 -23.01 7.23
CA THR A 250 14.90 -22.55 6.68
C THR A 250 14.49 -23.51 5.55
N GLY A 251 13.31 -24.10 5.65
CA GLY A 251 12.80 -25.05 4.66
C GLY A 251 11.42 -24.69 4.15
N ALA A 252 11.03 -25.27 3.03
CA ALA A 252 9.70 -25.12 2.43
C ALA A 252 9.12 -26.48 2.02
N ALA A 253 7.79 -26.60 2.05
CA ALA A 253 7.09 -27.85 1.73
C ALA A 253 5.65 -27.62 1.23
N GLU A 254 5.08 -28.65 0.60
CA GLU A 254 3.69 -28.68 0.12
C GLU A 254 2.66 -28.90 1.23
N ASP A 255 3.06 -29.48 2.38
CA ASP A 255 2.16 -29.80 3.49
C ASP A 255 2.86 -29.78 4.86
N GLY A 256 2.04 -29.88 5.91
CA GLY A 256 2.48 -29.86 7.32
C GLY A 256 3.39 -31.01 7.71
N ALA A 257 3.15 -32.22 7.18
CA ALA A 257 3.93 -33.40 7.54
C ALA A 257 5.34 -33.33 6.95
N ALA A 258 5.46 -32.89 5.69
CA ALA A 258 6.73 -32.65 5.03
C ALA A 258 7.53 -31.52 5.71
N ALA A 259 6.88 -30.41 6.06
CA ALA A 259 7.52 -29.32 6.81
C ALA A 259 8.04 -29.80 8.18
N ALA A 260 7.22 -30.57 8.92
CA ALA A 260 7.60 -31.12 10.22
C ALA A 260 8.77 -32.11 10.11
N THR A 261 8.85 -32.88 9.02
CA THR A 261 9.98 -33.79 8.75
C THR A 261 11.30 -33.03 8.59
N ILE A 262 11.27 -31.89 7.90
CA ILE A 262 12.44 -30.99 7.77
C ILE A 262 12.84 -30.48 9.16
N ALA A 263 11.88 -29.96 9.94
CA ALA A 263 12.14 -29.45 11.29
C ALA A 263 12.76 -30.53 12.21
N LYS A 264 12.16 -31.73 12.27
CA LYS A 264 12.65 -32.86 13.08
C LYS A 264 14.09 -33.25 12.71
N ARG A 265 14.40 -33.30 11.41
CA ARG A 265 15.75 -33.60 10.93
C ARG A 265 16.77 -32.56 11.40
N PHE A 266 16.46 -31.29 11.22
CA PHE A 266 17.41 -30.20 11.44
C PHE A 266 17.40 -29.60 12.85
N ALA A 267 16.55 -30.11 13.74
CA ALA A 267 16.71 -29.95 15.19
C ALA A 267 18.00 -30.59 15.72
N ASN A 268 18.64 -31.48 14.93
CA ASN A 268 19.94 -32.07 15.22
C ASN A 268 21.07 -31.37 14.41
N ILE A 269 22.08 -30.85 15.11
CA ILE A 269 23.23 -30.15 14.51
C ILE A 269 24.03 -31.04 13.54
N ASP A 270 24.08 -32.35 13.75
CA ASP A 270 24.77 -33.28 12.85
C ASP A 270 24.08 -33.37 11.48
N ALA A 271 22.77 -33.17 11.42
CA ALA A 271 22.07 -33.12 10.14
C ALA A 271 22.49 -31.89 9.32
N ALA A 272 22.71 -30.75 9.96
CA ALA A 272 23.24 -29.55 9.31
C ALA A 272 24.68 -29.78 8.80
N ARG A 273 25.54 -30.43 9.61
CA ARG A 273 26.90 -30.83 9.18
C ARG A 273 26.87 -31.76 7.97
N ARG A 274 26.01 -32.78 7.99
CA ARG A 274 25.84 -33.71 6.87
C ARG A 274 25.30 -33.03 5.62
N ALA A 275 24.38 -32.09 5.74
CA ALA A 275 23.88 -31.32 4.59
C ALA A 275 25.00 -30.50 3.93
N LEU A 276 25.85 -29.85 4.72
CA LEU A 276 27.00 -29.10 4.20
C LEU A 276 28.02 -30.01 3.49
N SER A 277 28.35 -31.16 4.09
CA SER A 277 29.22 -32.17 3.46
C SER A 277 28.59 -32.78 2.21
N GLY A 278 27.27 -33.00 2.23
CA GLY A 278 26.48 -33.50 1.10
C GLY A 278 26.49 -32.52 -0.07
N ALA A 279 26.30 -31.22 0.17
CA ALA A 279 26.39 -30.18 -0.85
C ALA A 279 27.77 -30.17 -1.54
N LYS A 280 28.86 -30.28 -0.75
CA LYS A 280 30.23 -30.43 -1.28
C LYS A 280 30.39 -31.67 -2.17
N ALA A 281 29.89 -32.82 -1.69
CA ALA A 281 29.98 -34.08 -2.43
C ALA A 281 29.15 -34.05 -3.72
N SER A 282 27.92 -33.55 -3.66
CA SER A 282 27.03 -33.39 -4.81
C SER A 282 27.59 -32.44 -5.86
N TYR A 283 28.26 -31.36 -5.46
CA TYR A 283 28.94 -30.47 -6.39
C TYR A 283 30.14 -31.14 -7.09
N ALA A 284 30.90 -31.94 -6.35
CA ALA A 284 32.05 -32.68 -6.87
C ALA A 284 31.67 -33.87 -7.77
N HIS A 285 30.49 -34.47 -7.60
CA HIS A 285 30.06 -35.71 -8.26
C HIS A 285 28.75 -35.61 -9.07
N GLY A 286 28.21 -34.39 -9.26
CA GLY A 286 26.97 -34.16 -10.03
C GLY A 286 27.12 -34.63 -11.49
N GLY A 287 26.30 -35.60 -11.90
CA GLY A 287 26.54 -36.45 -13.09
C GLY A 287 26.33 -35.83 -14.50
N ALA A 288 26.54 -36.69 -15.51
CA ALA A 288 26.36 -36.58 -16.98
C ALA A 288 27.02 -35.39 -17.73
N SER A 289 27.42 -34.32 -17.05
CA SER A 289 28.20 -33.21 -17.63
C SER A 289 29.25 -32.74 -16.61
N PRO A 290 30.45 -32.31 -17.05
CA PRO A 290 31.45 -31.78 -16.12
C PRO A 290 30.90 -30.53 -15.41
N SER A 291 31.00 -30.51 -14.07
CA SER A 291 30.72 -29.32 -13.26
C SER A 291 31.61 -28.16 -13.71
N PRO A 292 31.09 -26.92 -13.76
CA PRO A 292 31.90 -25.75 -14.09
C PRO A 292 33.11 -25.63 -13.16
N SER A 293 34.22 -25.13 -13.68
CA SER A 293 35.41 -24.87 -12.87
C SER A 293 35.12 -23.80 -11.81
N PRO A 294 35.92 -23.69 -10.72
CA PRO A 294 35.77 -22.60 -9.76
C PRO A 294 35.86 -21.21 -10.39
N GLN A 295 36.64 -21.07 -11.48
CA GLN A 295 36.74 -19.82 -12.25
C GLN A 295 35.43 -19.52 -12.99
N ASP A 296 34.83 -20.53 -13.61
CA ASP A 296 33.52 -20.40 -14.28
C ASP A 296 32.42 -20.02 -13.28
N VAL A 297 32.37 -20.66 -12.10
CA VAL A 297 31.40 -20.30 -11.05
C VAL A 297 31.56 -18.85 -10.62
N THR A 298 32.79 -18.39 -10.41
CA THR A 298 33.07 -17.00 -10.04
C THR A 298 32.57 -16.05 -11.12
N LEU A 299 32.81 -16.40 -12.39
CA LEU A 299 32.37 -15.62 -13.54
C LEU A 299 30.85 -15.58 -13.67
N TYR A 300 30.17 -16.73 -13.53
CA TYR A 300 28.72 -16.84 -13.60
C TYR A 300 28.04 -16.11 -12.44
N ASN A 301 28.58 -16.22 -11.22
CA ASN A 301 28.10 -15.45 -10.08
C ASN A 301 28.22 -13.95 -10.32
N ARG A 302 29.32 -13.47 -10.90
CA ARG A 302 29.44 -12.05 -11.26
C ARG A 302 28.40 -11.62 -12.28
N LEU A 303 28.11 -12.46 -13.28
CA LEU A 303 27.01 -12.21 -14.23
C LEU A 303 25.66 -12.11 -13.51
N VAL A 304 25.36 -12.98 -12.54
CA VAL A 304 24.15 -12.87 -11.71
C VAL A 304 24.11 -11.53 -10.98
N GLY A 305 25.24 -11.05 -10.44
CA GLY A 305 25.31 -9.74 -9.77
C GLY A 305 24.85 -8.59 -10.68
N HIS A 306 25.25 -8.60 -11.95
CA HIS A 306 24.82 -7.63 -12.96
C HIS A 306 23.35 -7.78 -13.40
N LEU A 307 22.80 -9.00 -13.35
CA LEU A 307 21.40 -9.25 -13.70
C LEU A 307 20.44 -8.98 -12.54
N ALA A 308 20.87 -9.27 -11.31
CA ALA A 308 20.09 -9.09 -10.08
C ALA A 308 20.07 -7.64 -9.59
N PHE A 309 21.15 -6.89 -9.83
CA PHE A 309 21.28 -5.49 -9.43
C PHE A 309 21.66 -4.63 -10.63
N SER A 310 20.80 -3.67 -10.97
CA SER A 310 21.10 -2.73 -12.06
C SER A 310 22.35 -1.92 -11.76
N HIS A 311 23.19 -1.75 -12.78
CA HIS A 311 24.38 -0.92 -12.68
C HIS A 311 24.74 -0.29 -14.03
N SER A 312 25.37 0.89 -13.97
CA SER A 312 25.69 1.69 -15.16
C SER A 312 26.81 1.14 -16.03
N GLY A 313 27.63 0.21 -15.52
CA GLY A 313 28.89 -0.20 -16.14
C GLY A 313 28.82 -1.05 -17.42
N PHE A 314 27.64 -1.57 -17.79
CA PHE A 314 27.42 -2.51 -18.91
C PHE A 314 26.61 -1.95 -20.09
N TRP A 315 26.28 -0.66 -20.05
CA TRP A 315 25.53 0.01 -21.10
C TRP A 315 26.50 0.58 -22.13
N ASP A 316 26.23 0.38 -23.42
CA ASP A 316 27.15 0.80 -24.50
C ASP A 316 27.01 2.27 -24.93
N GLY A 317 26.21 3.07 -24.20
CA GLY A 317 25.96 4.48 -24.52
C GLY A 317 25.16 4.73 -25.81
N THR A 318 24.83 3.68 -26.59
CA THR A 318 24.12 3.83 -27.88
C THR A 318 22.59 3.66 -27.76
N GLY A 319 22.09 3.02 -26.70
CA GLY A 319 20.66 2.68 -26.54
C GLY A 319 19.73 3.77 -25.96
N GLN A 320 20.19 5.00 -25.77
CA GLN A 320 19.61 5.90 -24.75
C GLN A 320 18.53 6.90 -25.20
N LYS A 321 17.75 6.64 -26.26
CA LYS A 321 16.81 7.66 -26.80
C LYS A 321 15.41 7.18 -27.21
N ARG A 322 14.97 5.95 -26.89
CA ARG A 322 13.66 5.44 -27.36
C ARG A 322 12.83 4.74 -26.26
N PRO A 323 11.49 4.89 -26.26
CA PRO A 323 10.59 4.20 -25.34
C PRO A 323 10.64 2.67 -25.50
N ILE A 324 10.72 1.93 -24.40
CA ILE A 324 11.06 0.49 -24.39
C ILE A 324 9.85 -0.47 -24.53
N GLY A 325 8.62 -0.03 -24.23
CA GLY A 325 7.52 -0.94 -23.89
C GLY A 325 6.80 -1.66 -25.04
N SER A 326 6.51 -1.00 -26.17
CA SER A 326 5.65 -1.60 -27.22
C SER A 326 6.36 -2.62 -28.10
N ASN A 327 7.67 -2.45 -28.32
CA ASN A 327 8.43 -3.22 -29.30
C ASN A 327 9.04 -4.51 -28.72
N LEU A 328 9.04 -4.67 -27.39
CA LEU A 328 9.60 -5.85 -26.73
C LEU A 328 8.65 -7.05 -26.74
N ARG A 329 7.35 -6.81 -26.51
CA ARG A 329 6.35 -7.89 -26.53
C ARG A 329 6.15 -8.47 -27.93
N SER A 330 6.33 -7.66 -28.98
CA SER A 330 6.32 -8.13 -30.37
C SER A 330 7.44 -9.12 -30.71
N THR A 331 8.49 -9.22 -29.87
CA THR A 331 9.56 -10.22 -30.04
C THR A 331 9.37 -11.46 -29.16
N GLY A 332 8.20 -11.63 -28.53
CA GLY A 332 7.93 -12.76 -27.63
C GLY A 332 8.56 -12.64 -26.23
N ILE A 333 9.18 -11.50 -25.92
CA ILE A 333 9.84 -11.25 -24.65
C ILE A 333 8.90 -10.44 -23.76
N SER A 334 8.62 -10.95 -22.56
CA SER A 334 7.65 -10.32 -21.64
C SER A 334 8.16 -9.03 -20.99
N GLY A 335 9.48 -8.91 -20.77
CA GLY A 335 10.10 -7.88 -19.94
C GLY A 335 9.94 -8.14 -18.43
N ASN A 336 9.42 -9.31 -18.04
CA ASN A 336 9.18 -9.63 -16.63
C ASN A 336 10.41 -10.14 -15.87
N LEU A 337 11.38 -10.66 -16.61
CA LEU A 337 12.64 -11.17 -16.10
C LEU A 337 13.79 -10.27 -16.55
N PRO A 338 14.96 -10.30 -15.88
CA PRO A 338 16.16 -9.66 -16.39
C PRO A 338 16.47 -10.12 -17.81
N ILE A 339 16.96 -9.21 -18.66
CA ILE A 339 17.35 -9.51 -20.03
C ILE A 339 18.87 -9.39 -20.16
N LEU A 340 19.51 -10.41 -20.72
CA LEU A 340 20.90 -10.37 -21.16
C LEU A 340 20.92 -10.31 -22.69
N LEU A 341 21.52 -9.28 -23.28
CA LEU A 341 21.70 -9.18 -24.73
C LEU A 341 23.13 -9.58 -25.11
N LEU A 342 23.25 -10.53 -26.04
CA LEU A 342 24.51 -10.89 -26.70
C LEU A 342 24.45 -10.45 -28.18
N ARG A 343 25.31 -9.51 -28.55
CA ARG A 343 25.46 -9.02 -29.93
C ARG A 343 26.59 -9.76 -30.64
N ILE A 344 26.27 -10.40 -31.76
CA ILE A 344 27.24 -10.99 -32.67
C ILE A 344 27.53 -9.94 -33.74
N ASP A 345 28.52 -9.10 -33.47
CA ASP A 345 28.98 -8.00 -34.33
C ASP A 345 30.24 -8.35 -35.14
N LYS A 346 30.76 -9.57 -34.96
CA LYS A 346 31.98 -10.08 -35.60
C LYS A 346 31.90 -11.60 -35.79
N THR A 347 32.29 -12.10 -36.96
CA THR A 347 32.38 -13.54 -37.26
C THR A 347 33.61 -14.19 -36.62
N GLY A 348 33.51 -15.47 -36.21
CA GLY A 348 34.64 -16.26 -35.69
C GLY A 348 34.80 -16.27 -34.17
N GLU A 349 33.82 -15.74 -33.42
CA GLU A 349 33.82 -15.68 -31.94
C GLU A 349 32.83 -16.70 -31.32
N GLU A 350 32.82 -17.93 -31.82
CA GLU A 350 31.92 -19.03 -31.37
C GLU A 350 32.11 -19.38 -29.87
N ALA A 351 33.32 -19.16 -29.34
CA ALA A 351 33.66 -19.43 -27.95
C ALA A 351 32.90 -18.55 -26.93
N LEU A 352 32.63 -17.28 -27.26
CA LEU A 352 31.84 -16.40 -26.37
C LEU A 352 30.38 -16.84 -26.32
N VAL A 353 29.81 -17.21 -27.47
CA VAL A 353 28.42 -17.65 -27.58
C VAL A 353 28.21 -18.92 -26.76
N ASP A 354 29.08 -19.92 -26.92
CA ASP A 354 29.05 -21.14 -26.11
C ASP A 354 29.23 -20.82 -24.61
N ALA A 355 30.13 -19.90 -24.23
CA ALA A 355 30.35 -19.51 -22.84
C ALA A 355 29.09 -18.86 -22.21
N VAL A 356 28.42 -17.96 -22.94
CA VAL A 356 27.18 -17.30 -22.48
C VAL A 356 26.02 -18.28 -22.38
N ILE A 357 25.87 -19.21 -23.33
CA ILE A 357 24.85 -20.27 -23.26
C ILE A 357 25.09 -21.18 -22.06
N ASN A 358 26.35 -21.57 -21.80
CA ASN A 358 26.70 -22.37 -20.62
C ASN A 358 26.43 -21.61 -19.31
N ALA A 359 26.72 -20.31 -19.27
CA ALA A 359 26.38 -19.44 -18.14
C ALA A 359 24.86 -19.39 -17.92
N HIS A 360 24.08 -19.19 -19.00
CA HIS A 360 22.61 -19.16 -18.94
C HIS A 360 22.05 -20.48 -18.42
N ALA A 361 22.50 -21.63 -18.95
CA ALA A 361 22.09 -22.95 -18.47
C ALA A 361 22.43 -23.18 -16.99
N PHE A 362 23.59 -22.72 -16.52
CA PHE A 362 23.99 -22.87 -15.12
C PHE A 362 23.16 -22.00 -14.18
N ILE A 363 22.99 -20.72 -14.52
CA ILE A 363 22.29 -19.74 -13.70
C ILE A 363 20.79 -20.05 -13.65
N THR A 364 20.16 -20.36 -14.79
CA THR A 364 18.73 -20.74 -14.81
C THR A 364 18.51 -22.07 -14.09
N GLY A 365 19.44 -23.03 -14.24
CA GLY A 365 19.45 -24.27 -13.47
C GLY A 365 19.64 -24.09 -11.96
N ARG A 366 20.14 -22.93 -11.52
CA ARG A 366 20.23 -22.53 -10.09
C ARG A 366 19.07 -21.64 -9.64
N GLY A 367 18.00 -21.57 -10.42
CA GLY A 367 16.76 -20.90 -10.04
C GLY A 367 16.81 -19.38 -10.09
N PHE A 368 17.74 -18.80 -10.86
CA PHE A 368 17.70 -17.40 -11.24
C PHE A 368 17.32 -17.29 -12.72
N PRO A 369 16.03 -17.17 -13.06
CA PRO A 369 15.59 -17.11 -14.46
C PRO A 369 15.85 -15.72 -15.07
N PHE A 370 16.34 -15.70 -16.31
CA PHE A 370 16.54 -14.49 -17.11
C PHE A 370 16.44 -14.80 -18.61
N ASP A 371 15.97 -13.85 -19.41
CA ASP A 371 15.87 -14.00 -20.86
C ASP A 371 17.24 -13.70 -21.50
N LEU A 372 17.80 -14.66 -22.24
CA LEU A 372 18.99 -14.46 -23.07
C LEU A 372 18.55 -14.16 -24.50
N VAL A 373 18.90 -12.97 -24.99
CA VAL A 373 18.65 -12.56 -26.37
C VAL A 373 19.94 -12.58 -27.14
N ILE A 374 19.96 -13.28 -28.28
CA ILE A 374 21.11 -13.34 -29.18
C ILE A 374 20.73 -12.63 -30.47
N LEU A 375 21.45 -11.55 -30.78
CA LEU A 375 21.23 -10.73 -31.96
C LEU A 375 22.42 -10.88 -32.92
N ASP A 376 22.18 -11.42 -34.11
CA ASP A 376 23.19 -11.54 -35.17
C ASP A 376 23.14 -10.32 -36.10
N GLU A 377 24.16 -9.45 -36.00
CA GLU A 377 24.27 -8.22 -36.79
C GLU A 377 25.12 -8.41 -38.05
N THR A 378 25.63 -9.62 -38.29
CA THR A 378 26.55 -9.89 -39.41
C THR A 378 25.85 -10.26 -40.73
N GLU A 379 24.51 -10.37 -40.72
CA GLU A 379 23.67 -10.85 -41.84
C GLU A 379 24.09 -12.22 -42.43
N ALA A 380 24.92 -12.99 -41.71
CA ALA A 380 25.34 -14.32 -42.13
C ALA A 380 24.16 -15.31 -42.00
N SER A 381 23.53 -15.66 -43.12
CA SER A 381 22.33 -16.51 -43.18
C SER A 381 22.57 -18.00 -42.87
N GLY A 382 23.49 -18.35 -41.96
CA GLY A 382 23.88 -19.73 -41.64
C GLY A 382 23.72 -20.05 -40.15
N ARG A 383 23.23 -21.25 -39.83
CA ARG A 383 23.22 -21.78 -38.45
C ARG A 383 24.64 -21.70 -37.86
N MET A 384 24.82 -20.93 -36.79
CA MET A 384 26.09 -20.88 -36.06
C MET A 384 26.47 -22.29 -35.58
N PRO A 385 27.72 -22.73 -35.76
CA PRO A 385 28.19 -23.99 -35.21
C PRO A 385 28.38 -23.83 -33.69
N LEU A 386 27.35 -24.19 -32.93
CA LEU A 386 27.40 -24.30 -31.48
C LEU A 386 27.95 -25.67 -31.08
N SER A 387 28.55 -25.77 -29.89
CA SER A 387 28.83 -27.09 -29.31
C SER A 387 27.56 -27.95 -29.26
N THR A 388 27.68 -29.28 -29.36
CA THR A 388 26.52 -30.20 -29.31
C THR A 388 25.68 -30.00 -28.05
N LYS A 389 26.34 -29.71 -26.92
CA LYS A 389 25.69 -29.42 -25.65
C LYS A 389 24.90 -28.11 -25.71
N ALA A 390 25.51 -27.00 -26.14
CA ALA A 390 24.82 -25.73 -26.28
C ALA A 390 23.63 -25.80 -27.26
N SER A 391 23.79 -26.49 -28.38
CA SER A 391 22.71 -26.72 -29.36
C SER A 391 21.48 -27.38 -28.72
N SER A 392 21.70 -28.49 -28.00
CA SER A 392 20.61 -29.22 -27.33
C SER A 392 19.87 -28.40 -26.27
N TYR A 393 20.61 -27.55 -25.53
CA TYR A 393 20.02 -26.66 -24.54
C TYR A 393 19.19 -25.55 -25.17
N VAL A 394 19.72 -24.90 -26.22
CA VAL A 394 19.01 -23.85 -26.95
C VAL A 394 17.70 -24.38 -27.51
N GLU A 395 17.68 -25.57 -28.13
CA GLU A 395 16.45 -26.19 -28.62
C GLU A 395 15.40 -26.39 -27.50
N ALA A 396 15.84 -26.76 -26.30
CA ALA A 396 14.96 -26.95 -25.16
C ALA A 396 14.47 -25.62 -24.53
N ALA A 397 15.23 -24.54 -24.66
CA ALA A 397 14.97 -23.24 -24.03
C ALA A 397 14.39 -22.18 -24.99
N LEU A 398 14.31 -22.48 -26.29
CA LEU A 398 13.93 -21.52 -27.33
C LEU A 398 12.52 -20.96 -27.11
N GLY A 399 12.41 -19.62 -27.08
CA GLY A 399 11.13 -18.90 -27.03
C GLY A 399 10.32 -19.06 -25.74
N LYS A 400 10.92 -19.66 -24.70
CA LYS A 400 10.31 -19.78 -23.36
C LYS A 400 10.64 -18.55 -22.52
N ALA A 401 9.78 -18.21 -21.56
CA ALA A 401 10.10 -17.20 -20.55
C ALA A 401 11.30 -17.65 -19.70
N GLY A 402 12.31 -16.79 -19.57
CA GLY A 402 13.59 -17.12 -18.95
C GLY A 402 14.48 -18.01 -19.83
N GLY A 403 14.16 -18.10 -21.12
CA GLY A 403 14.82 -18.96 -22.10
C GLY A 403 15.74 -18.18 -23.04
N VAL A 404 15.99 -18.75 -24.22
CA VAL A 404 16.84 -18.16 -25.27
C VAL A 404 15.96 -17.65 -26.41
N HIS A 405 16.26 -16.44 -26.91
CA HIS A 405 15.48 -15.75 -27.94
C HIS A 405 16.37 -15.27 -29.10
N PHE A 406 15.91 -15.46 -30.34
CA PHE A 406 16.56 -14.99 -31.57
C PHE A 406 15.60 -14.08 -32.36
N PRO A 407 15.48 -12.79 -31.99
CA PRO A 407 14.58 -11.86 -32.66
C PRO A 407 15.13 -11.47 -34.06
N PRO A 408 14.25 -11.16 -35.03
CA PRO A 408 14.66 -10.62 -36.33
C PRO A 408 15.29 -9.22 -36.18
N THR A 409 16.29 -8.92 -37.02
CA THR A 409 17.24 -7.79 -36.86
C THR A 409 16.66 -6.38 -37.00
N THR A 410 15.51 -6.18 -37.65
CA THR A 410 15.25 -4.87 -38.30
C THR A 410 14.29 -3.90 -37.61
N ASN A 411 13.83 -4.10 -36.36
CA ASN A 411 13.08 -3.05 -35.63
C ASN A 411 13.09 -3.11 -34.08
N ALA A 412 13.47 -4.24 -33.48
CA ALA A 412 13.39 -4.43 -32.01
C ALA A 412 14.74 -4.41 -31.29
N ALA A 413 15.86 -4.40 -32.01
CA ALA A 413 17.22 -4.45 -31.44
C ALA A 413 17.47 -3.32 -30.43
N ASP A 414 17.11 -2.08 -30.78
CA ASP A 414 17.24 -0.91 -29.89
C ASP A 414 16.44 -1.07 -28.59
N ALA A 415 15.20 -1.56 -28.69
CA ALA A 415 14.30 -1.73 -27.53
C ALA A 415 14.83 -2.82 -26.59
N ILE A 416 15.38 -3.90 -27.14
CA ILE A 416 15.99 -4.98 -26.37
C ILE A 416 17.28 -4.50 -25.71
N ALA A 417 18.15 -3.78 -26.43
CA ALA A 417 19.37 -3.21 -25.87
C ALA A 417 19.05 -2.23 -24.73
N ALA A 418 18.00 -1.43 -24.89
CA ALA A 418 17.53 -0.51 -23.86
C ALA A 418 16.89 -1.25 -22.66
N ALA A 419 16.25 -2.40 -22.85
CA ALA A 419 15.69 -3.20 -21.74
C ALA A 419 16.72 -4.11 -21.04
N ALA A 420 17.85 -4.39 -21.69
CA ALA A 420 18.84 -5.34 -21.22
C ALA A 420 19.54 -4.85 -19.95
N ARG A 421 19.62 -5.72 -18.93
CA ARG A 421 20.39 -5.45 -17.70
C ARG A 421 21.90 -5.51 -17.95
N ALA A 422 22.31 -6.28 -18.96
CA ALA A 422 23.68 -6.37 -19.43
C ALA A 422 23.74 -6.60 -20.95
N VAL A 423 24.71 -5.97 -21.61
CA VAL A 423 24.97 -6.14 -23.05
C VAL A 423 26.41 -6.66 -23.23
N LEU A 424 26.54 -7.79 -23.93
CA LEU A 424 27.81 -8.41 -24.30
C LEU A 424 27.99 -8.34 -25.82
N CYS A 425 29.23 -8.17 -26.28
CA CYS A 425 29.55 -8.10 -27.71
C CYS A 425 30.71 -9.03 -28.05
N CYS A 426 30.62 -9.76 -29.16
CA CYS A 426 31.71 -10.61 -29.66
C CYS A 426 33.01 -9.83 -29.92
N SER A 427 32.91 -8.57 -30.37
CA SER A 427 34.06 -7.69 -30.58
C SER A 427 34.83 -7.30 -29.30
N ARG A 428 34.25 -7.47 -28.11
CA ARG A 428 34.81 -7.01 -26.82
C ARG A 428 35.59 -8.10 -26.06
N GLY A 429 35.91 -9.21 -26.73
CA GLY A 429 36.68 -10.31 -26.16
C GLY A 429 35.85 -11.31 -25.36
N SER A 430 36.51 -12.11 -24.55
CA SER A 430 35.91 -13.19 -23.76
C SER A 430 34.94 -12.70 -22.68
N LEU A 431 34.07 -13.60 -22.19
CA LEU A 431 33.14 -13.28 -21.10
C LEU A 431 33.86 -12.77 -19.84
N ALA A 432 35.04 -13.33 -19.53
CA ALA A 432 35.85 -12.92 -18.39
C ALA A 432 36.41 -11.50 -18.52
N GLU A 433 36.83 -11.10 -19.73
CA GLU A 433 37.32 -9.74 -20.00
C GLU A 433 36.18 -8.72 -19.93
N GLN A 434 35.02 -9.05 -20.47
CA GLN A 434 33.83 -8.17 -20.43
C GLN A 434 33.27 -8.03 -19.02
N LEU A 435 33.35 -9.07 -18.19
CA LEU A 435 32.96 -9.06 -16.78
C LEU A 435 34.10 -8.69 -15.83
N ALA A 436 35.26 -8.25 -16.35
CA ALA A 436 36.39 -7.88 -15.49
C ALA A 436 36.02 -6.65 -14.63
N PRO A 437 36.42 -6.63 -13.35
CA PRO A 437 36.16 -5.49 -12.49
C PRO A 437 36.91 -4.27 -13.04
N LYS A 438 36.19 -3.24 -13.48
CA LYS A 438 36.78 -1.94 -13.81
C LYS A 438 37.31 -1.34 -12.51
N SER A 439 38.57 -0.87 -12.49
CA SER A 439 39.21 -0.33 -11.28
C SER A 439 38.30 0.65 -10.58
N ALA A 440 37.85 0.29 -9.38
CA ALA A 440 37.06 1.16 -8.55
C ALA A 440 37.95 2.31 -8.09
N ILE A 441 37.50 3.55 -8.33
CA ILE A 441 38.06 4.70 -7.63
C ILE A 441 37.82 4.44 -6.14
N THR A 442 38.89 4.13 -5.43
CA THR A 442 38.85 3.92 -3.99
C THR A 442 38.75 5.31 -3.38
N LEU A 443 37.53 5.74 -3.05
CA LEU A 443 37.37 6.92 -2.21
C LEU A 443 37.96 6.56 -0.84
N PRO A 444 38.89 7.37 -0.31
CA PRO A 444 39.45 7.11 1.01
C PRO A 444 38.33 7.16 2.05
N ALA A 445 38.19 6.09 2.82
CA ALA A 445 37.33 6.10 4.00
C ALA A 445 37.93 7.09 5.02
N MET A 446 37.19 8.15 5.34
CA MET A 446 37.53 9.05 6.44
C MET A 446 36.70 8.77 7.70
N LYS A 447 37.31 9.16 8.81
CA LYS A 447 37.04 8.77 10.19
C LYS A 447 35.58 8.91 10.61
N GLU A 448 35.11 7.88 11.29
CA GLU A 448 33.91 7.91 12.12
C GLU A 448 33.90 9.13 13.03
N THR A 449 32.92 10.00 12.81
CA THR A 449 32.56 10.99 13.81
C THR A 449 31.59 10.30 14.76
N LYS A 450 32.04 10.01 15.99
CA LYS A 450 31.16 9.51 17.05
C LYS A 450 29.97 10.45 17.19
N ALA A 451 28.78 9.99 16.83
CA ALA A 451 27.54 10.62 17.26
C ALA A 451 27.42 10.40 18.77
N HIS A 452 27.90 11.36 19.54
CA HIS A 452 27.59 11.44 20.96
C HIS A 452 26.09 11.67 21.13
N ILE A 453 25.35 10.60 21.42
CA ILE A 453 24.01 10.68 22.00
C ILE A 453 24.21 11.01 23.47
N TYR A 454 24.07 12.28 23.87
CA TYR A 454 23.84 12.63 25.27
C TYR A 454 23.09 13.95 25.44
N GLY A 455 22.24 13.96 26.46
CA GLY A 455 21.84 15.17 27.19
C GLY A 455 20.45 15.68 26.86
N ALA A 456 19.43 15.11 27.51
CA ALA A 456 18.09 15.66 27.57
C ALA A 456 18.11 17.12 28.04
N HIS A 457 17.48 18.03 27.28
CA HIS A 457 17.06 19.31 27.81
C HIS A 457 15.66 19.69 27.36
N GLU A 458 14.91 20.09 28.38
CA GLU A 458 13.56 20.65 28.51
C GLU A 458 12.54 20.39 27.39
N ARG A 459 11.75 19.36 27.66
CA ARG A 459 10.49 19.04 26.98
C ARG A 459 9.53 20.21 27.08
N ARG A 460 9.29 20.91 25.98
CA ARG A 460 8.09 21.72 25.85
C ARG A 460 6.91 20.76 25.77
N ARG A 461 6.12 20.68 26.84
CA ARG A 461 4.79 20.07 26.78
C ARG A 461 3.98 20.95 25.84
N ALA A 462 3.56 20.42 24.69
CA ALA A 462 2.48 21.04 23.93
C ALA A 462 1.29 21.31 24.88
N ALA A 463 0.44 22.30 24.57
CA ALA A 463 -0.77 22.59 25.34
C ALA A 463 -1.82 21.47 25.16
N ARG A 464 -1.48 20.27 25.63
CA ARG A 464 -2.26 19.02 25.56
C ARG A 464 -3.63 19.20 26.22
N ASP A 465 -3.68 20.01 27.28
CA ASP A 465 -4.86 20.26 28.10
C ASP A 465 -5.97 21.04 27.35
N SER A 466 -5.69 21.55 26.15
CA SER A 466 -6.65 22.31 25.34
C SER A 466 -7.29 21.52 24.20
N LEU A 467 -6.80 20.31 23.92
CA LEU A 467 -7.27 19.46 22.81
C LEU A 467 -8.48 18.61 23.22
N LEU A 468 -9.44 18.48 22.31
CA LEU A 468 -10.58 17.57 22.45
C LEU A 468 -10.13 16.13 22.17
N PHE A 469 -10.67 15.17 22.92
CA PHE A 469 -10.39 13.73 22.74
C PHE A 469 -8.91 13.38 22.77
N TRP A 470 -8.14 13.99 23.68
CA TRP A 470 -6.74 13.61 23.89
C TRP A 470 -6.63 12.14 24.32
N ASN A 471 -6.01 11.32 23.47
CA ASN A 471 -5.97 9.87 23.64
C ASN A 471 -4.63 9.33 24.13
N GLY A 472 -3.73 10.22 24.56
CA GLY A 472 -2.36 9.88 24.94
C GLY A 472 -1.35 10.05 23.82
N ARG A 473 -1.79 10.11 22.55
CA ARG A 473 -0.92 10.33 21.38
C ARG A 473 -1.30 11.61 20.61
N GLY A 474 -2.59 11.92 20.50
CA GLY A 474 -3.09 13.12 19.82
C GLY A 474 -4.51 13.52 20.24
N GLY A 475 -5.00 14.62 19.68
CA GLY A 475 -6.35 15.12 19.89
C GLY A 475 -6.73 16.25 18.91
N PHE A 476 -8.00 16.62 18.87
CA PHE A 476 -8.52 17.65 17.96
C PHE A 476 -8.38 19.05 18.56
N THR A 477 -8.13 20.01 17.69
CA THR A 477 -8.35 21.44 17.99
C THR A 477 -9.84 21.71 18.28
N LYS A 478 -10.14 22.76 19.07
CA LYS A 478 -11.52 23.06 19.48
C LYS A 478 -12.45 23.39 18.31
N ASP A 479 -11.91 23.93 17.23
CA ASP A 479 -12.64 24.21 15.99
C ASP A 479 -12.68 23.00 15.02
N GLY A 480 -12.02 21.89 15.38
CA GLY A 480 -11.96 20.65 14.62
C GLY A 480 -11.11 20.71 13.34
N ARG A 481 -10.42 21.83 13.07
CA ARG A 481 -9.68 22.04 11.81
C ARG A 481 -8.43 21.18 11.71
N GLU A 482 -7.79 20.94 12.85
CA GLU A 482 -6.57 20.15 12.93
C GLU A 482 -6.72 18.98 13.92
N TYR A 483 -6.12 17.85 13.55
CA TYR A 483 -5.75 16.79 14.49
C TYR A 483 -4.27 16.93 14.83
N VAL A 484 -3.97 17.02 16.13
CA VAL A 484 -2.63 17.33 16.65
C VAL A 484 -2.06 16.08 17.31
N ILE A 485 -0.90 15.63 16.85
CA ILE A 485 -0.17 14.44 17.31
C ILE A 485 1.10 14.91 18.02
N ALA A 486 1.35 14.40 19.22
CA ALA A 486 2.63 14.60 19.90
C ALA A 486 3.48 13.35 19.77
N THR A 487 4.70 13.49 19.25
CA THR A 487 5.61 12.36 19.00
C THR A 487 6.81 12.35 19.96
N ASP A 488 6.64 12.83 21.18
CA ASP A 488 7.73 13.03 22.15
C ASP A 488 8.17 11.71 22.80
N GLY A 489 9.45 11.33 22.68
CA GLY A 489 10.00 10.14 23.35
C GLY A 489 9.31 8.84 22.93
N ASP A 490 8.76 8.08 23.88
CA ASP A 490 8.04 6.81 23.63
C ASP A 490 6.59 7.00 23.12
N LEU A 491 6.17 8.23 22.80
CA LEU A 491 4.82 8.55 22.31
C LEU A 491 4.63 8.37 20.79
N ALA A 492 5.42 7.53 20.13
CA ALA A 492 5.19 7.20 18.73
C ALA A 492 3.80 6.57 18.56
N THR A 493 3.03 6.95 17.54
CA THR A 493 1.70 6.33 17.26
C THR A 493 1.86 4.84 16.95
N PRO A 494 0.86 3.98 17.23
CA PRO A 494 1.02 2.51 17.07
C PRO A 494 1.26 2.10 15.62
N THR A 495 0.65 2.81 14.67
CA THR A 495 0.91 2.74 13.22
C THR A 495 1.11 4.15 12.67
N PRO A 496 1.59 4.33 11.43
CA PRO A 496 1.63 5.63 10.80
C PRO A 496 0.24 6.23 10.78
N TRP A 497 0.12 7.43 11.35
CA TRP A 497 -1.08 8.25 11.26
C TRP A 497 -0.82 9.28 10.18
N CYS A 498 -1.53 9.17 9.06
CA CYS A 498 -1.21 9.95 7.86
C CYS A 498 -2.25 11.01 7.53
N ASN A 499 -1.87 11.88 6.59
CA ASN A 499 -2.73 12.82 5.88
C ASN A 499 -2.54 12.63 4.37
N VAL A 500 -3.65 12.58 3.64
CA VAL A 500 -3.67 12.55 2.17
C VAL A 500 -4.02 13.95 1.69
N ILE A 501 -3.07 14.60 1.02
CA ILE A 501 -3.16 15.99 0.57
C ILE A 501 -3.14 15.98 -0.96
N ALA A 502 -4.25 16.36 -1.59
CA ALA A 502 -4.36 16.33 -3.04
C ALA A 502 -5.23 17.46 -3.60
N ASN A 503 -5.01 17.75 -4.88
CA ASN A 503 -5.99 18.35 -5.77
C ASN A 503 -6.36 17.32 -6.86
N SER A 504 -7.20 17.69 -7.83
CA SER A 504 -7.68 16.76 -8.85
C SER A 504 -6.59 16.15 -9.75
N ALA A 505 -5.41 16.77 -9.85
CA ALA A 505 -4.33 16.38 -10.75
C ALA A 505 -3.04 15.94 -10.04
N PHE A 506 -2.87 16.19 -8.75
CA PHE A 506 -1.61 15.96 -8.04
C PHE A 506 -1.83 15.75 -6.55
N GLY A 507 -0.93 15.01 -5.89
CA GLY A 507 -0.99 14.93 -4.44
C GLY A 507 0.23 14.30 -3.78
N CYS A 508 0.21 14.31 -2.46
CA CYS A 508 1.19 13.65 -1.62
C CYS A 508 0.54 13.07 -0.35
N MET A 509 1.24 12.14 0.28
CA MET A 509 0.90 11.61 1.60
C MET A 509 2.03 11.90 2.58
N THR A 510 1.67 12.30 3.80
CA THR A 510 2.60 12.55 4.90
C THR A 510 2.16 11.76 6.13
N SER A 511 3.09 11.28 6.96
CA SER A 511 2.78 10.61 8.23
C SER A 511 3.22 11.43 9.44
N ASP A 512 2.80 11.01 10.63
CA ASP A 512 3.33 11.47 11.91
C ASP A 512 4.85 11.30 12.04
N SER A 513 5.48 10.45 11.22
CA SER A 513 6.93 10.26 11.23
C SER A 513 7.68 11.22 10.30
N GLY A 514 7.04 11.75 9.26
CA GLY A 514 7.67 12.63 8.30
C GLY A 514 7.00 12.64 6.93
N LEU A 515 7.76 13.05 5.91
CA LEU A 515 7.27 13.08 4.54
C LEU A 515 7.12 11.64 4.01
N GLY A 516 6.02 11.38 3.30
CA GLY A 516 5.76 10.10 2.65
C GLY A 516 6.13 10.15 1.19
N TYR A 517 5.13 10.02 0.31
CA TYR A 517 5.33 9.91 -1.14
C TYR A 517 4.44 10.89 -1.92
N THR A 518 4.79 11.13 -3.18
CA THR A 518 4.20 12.15 -4.06
C THR A 518 3.92 11.55 -5.44
N TRP A 519 2.83 11.99 -6.08
CA TRP A 519 2.41 11.52 -7.41
C TRP A 519 1.79 12.64 -8.25
N ALA A 520 1.76 12.43 -9.56
CA ALA A 520 1.12 13.33 -10.53
C ALA A 520 0.16 12.56 -11.43
N GLY A 521 -1.10 13.02 -11.52
CA GLY A 521 -2.20 12.42 -12.27
C GLY A 521 -2.75 11.12 -11.66
N ASN A 522 -1.87 10.15 -11.39
CA ASN A 522 -2.24 8.81 -10.96
C ASN A 522 -1.30 8.30 -9.87
N SER A 523 -1.84 8.05 -8.67
CA SER A 523 -1.08 7.66 -7.48
C SER A 523 -0.49 6.24 -7.51
N GLN A 524 -0.88 5.41 -8.49
CA GLN A 524 -0.29 4.08 -8.70
C GLN A 524 0.63 4.03 -9.92
N LEU A 525 0.18 4.56 -11.06
CA LEU A 525 0.89 4.44 -12.33
C LEU A 525 1.99 5.50 -12.53
N ASN A 526 1.91 6.65 -11.85
CA ASN A 526 2.85 7.76 -11.98
C ASN A 526 3.25 8.35 -10.62
N ARG A 527 3.91 7.52 -9.83
CA ARG A 527 4.54 7.96 -8.57
C ARG A 527 5.83 8.70 -8.89
N LEU A 528 6.01 9.88 -8.31
CA LEU A 528 7.28 10.59 -8.39
C LEU A 528 8.28 10.00 -7.41
N THR A 529 7.82 9.64 -6.21
CA THR A 529 8.62 9.09 -5.12
C THR A 529 8.02 7.77 -4.59
N PRO A 530 8.81 6.88 -3.96
CA PRO A 530 8.36 5.56 -3.51
C PRO A 530 7.21 5.60 -2.50
N TRP A 531 6.14 4.88 -2.81
CA TRP A 531 5.08 4.54 -1.85
C TRP A 531 5.49 3.36 -0.97
N SER A 532 5.18 3.44 0.32
CA SER A 532 5.38 2.37 1.29
C SER A 532 4.11 2.18 2.13
N ASN A 533 3.75 0.91 2.36
CA ASN A 533 2.71 0.51 3.31
C ASN A 533 3.29 -0.34 4.44
N ASP A 534 4.54 -0.05 4.86
CA ASP A 534 5.17 -0.67 6.03
C ASP A 534 4.76 0.09 7.32
N PRO A 535 3.82 -0.43 8.13
CA PRO A 535 3.35 0.25 9.33
C PRO A 535 4.36 0.19 10.49
N VAL A 536 5.41 -0.62 10.39
CA VAL A 536 6.40 -0.79 11.45
C VAL A 536 7.49 0.25 11.29
N SER A 537 8.22 0.21 10.16
CA SER A 537 9.40 1.05 9.95
C SER A 537 9.03 2.46 9.51
N ASP A 538 8.04 2.61 8.62
CA ASP A 538 7.63 3.89 8.02
C ASP A 538 8.82 4.71 7.47
N SER A 539 9.77 4.02 6.82
CA SER A 539 11.00 4.63 6.31
C SER A 539 10.68 5.70 5.24
N PRO A 540 11.10 6.95 5.42
CA PRO A 540 10.79 8.03 4.48
C PRO A 540 11.66 7.91 3.21
N SER A 541 11.06 8.23 2.07
CA SER A 541 11.74 8.36 0.77
C SER A 541 11.93 9.82 0.34
N GLU A 542 11.36 10.75 1.10
CA GLU A 542 11.51 12.20 0.95
C GLU A 542 11.96 12.81 2.27
N ILE A 543 13.05 13.58 2.29
CA ILE A 543 13.71 13.98 3.55
C ILE A 543 14.33 15.36 3.41
N VAL A 544 14.06 16.24 4.39
CA VAL A 544 14.79 17.51 4.56
C VAL A 544 15.80 17.34 5.69
N TYR A 545 17.08 17.37 5.35
CA TYR A 545 18.17 17.36 6.31
C TYR A 545 18.60 18.78 6.65
N LEU A 546 18.97 19.00 7.91
CA LEU A 546 19.64 20.19 8.39
C LEU A 546 20.99 19.80 8.98
N ARG A 547 22.03 20.56 8.62
CA ARG A 547 23.37 20.39 9.18
C ARG A 547 23.91 21.74 9.63
N ASP A 548 24.47 21.78 10.83
CA ASP A 548 25.19 22.93 11.35
C ASP A 548 26.63 22.87 10.83
N GLU A 549 27.02 23.84 10.00
CA GLU A 549 28.31 23.82 9.29
C GLU A 549 29.51 24.04 10.21
N ARG A 550 29.30 24.60 11.42
CA ARG A 550 30.36 24.78 12.41
C ARG A 550 30.63 23.51 13.21
N THR A 551 29.58 22.73 13.50
CA THR A 551 29.65 21.55 14.36
C THR A 551 29.54 20.22 13.61
N ALA A 552 29.21 20.26 12.31
CA ALA A 552 28.88 19.12 11.45
C ALA A 552 27.71 18.26 11.96
N LYS A 553 26.91 18.75 12.92
CA LYS A 553 25.78 18.00 13.47
C LYS A 553 24.65 17.95 12.44
N LEU A 554 24.15 16.74 12.16
CA LEU A 554 23.04 16.46 11.24
C LEU A 554 21.73 16.17 12.02
N TRP A 555 20.58 16.56 11.47
CA TRP A 555 19.23 16.18 11.93
C TRP A 555 18.17 16.40 10.86
N THR A 556 16.93 16.03 11.19
CA THR A 556 15.72 16.36 10.41
C THR A 556 14.71 17.11 11.27
N PRO A 557 13.90 18.01 10.69
CA PRO A 557 12.81 18.69 11.41
C PRO A 557 11.62 17.77 11.68
N THR A 558 11.56 16.61 11.01
CA THR A 558 10.59 15.51 11.21
C THR A 558 11.16 14.41 12.11
N PRO A 559 10.32 13.60 12.77
CA PRO A 559 10.78 12.51 13.64
C PRO A 559 11.72 11.50 12.95
N LEU A 560 11.40 11.05 11.73
CA LEU A 560 12.28 10.22 10.92
C LEU A 560 13.00 11.05 9.85
N PRO A 561 14.22 10.64 9.44
CA PRO A 561 15.04 9.57 10.03
C PRO A 561 15.85 9.98 11.28
N LEU A 562 16.08 11.28 11.52
CA LEU A 562 17.07 11.76 12.50
C LEU A 562 16.51 12.70 13.58
N GLY A 563 15.20 12.91 13.62
CA GLY A 563 14.53 13.80 14.58
C GLY A 563 13.94 13.10 15.81
N GLN A 564 14.12 11.78 15.96
CA GLN A 564 13.50 10.97 17.02
C GLN A 564 13.84 11.44 18.45
N SER A 565 14.96 12.15 18.62
CA SER A 565 15.40 12.72 19.90
C SER A 565 14.77 14.09 20.23
N SER A 566 14.04 14.69 19.28
CA SER A 566 13.39 16.00 19.41
C SER A 566 11.89 15.81 19.66
N ALA A 567 11.32 16.61 20.56
CA ALA A 567 9.87 16.72 20.69
C ALA A 567 9.32 17.32 19.39
N THR A 568 8.37 16.63 18.76
CA THR A 568 7.73 17.10 17.52
C THR A 568 6.23 17.05 17.68
N THR A 569 5.58 18.16 17.34
CA THR A 569 4.13 18.25 17.20
C THR A 569 3.79 18.20 15.73
N VAL A 570 2.94 17.24 15.34
CA VAL A 570 2.44 17.10 13.97
C VAL A 570 0.98 17.53 13.94
N ARG A 571 0.62 18.42 13.01
CA ARG A 571 -0.75 18.90 12.82
C ARG A 571 -1.20 18.49 11.43
N HIS A 572 -2.21 17.63 11.37
CA HIS A 572 -2.89 17.33 10.12
C HIS A 572 -4.11 18.23 10.01
N GLY A 573 -4.14 19.06 8.96
CA GLY A 573 -5.28 19.87 8.58
C GLY A 573 -5.80 19.51 7.19
N GLN A 574 -6.89 20.13 6.78
CA GLN A 574 -7.44 19.89 5.45
C GLN A 574 -6.56 20.55 4.38
N GLY A 575 -5.87 19.74 3.58
CA GLY A 575 -4.97 20.19 2.52
C GLY A 575 -3.53 20.49 2.96
N TYR A 576 -3.16 20.27 4.24
CA TYR A 576 -1.80 20.49 4.70
C TYR A 576 -1.41 19.64 5.91
N THR A 577 -0.10 19.47 6.11
CA THR A 577 0.48 18.96 7.36
C THR A 577 1.56 19.91 7.84
N ARG A 578 1.63 20.15 9.15
CA ARG A 578 2.69 20.94 9.79
C ARG A 578 3.46 20.11 10.81
N TYR A 579 4.79 20.19 10.78
CA TYR A 579 5.70 19.64 11.78
C TYR A 579 6.35 20.80 12.53
N GLU A 580 6.22 20.81 13.85
CA GLU A 580 6.82 21.80 14.75
C GLU A 580 7.79 21.07 15.68
N SER A 581 9.08 21.42 15.64
CA SER A 581 10.11 20.77 16.45
C SER A 581 11.20 21.74 16.90
N ASP A 582 11.81 21.44 18.03
CA ASP A 582 12.88 22.25 18.62
C ASP A 582 14.20 21.46 18.66
N ARG A 583 15.31 22.10 18.30
CA ARG A 583 16.67 21.60 18.54
C ARG A 583 17.53 22.67 19.18
N GLY A 584 17.75 22.57 20.50
CA GLY A 584 18.49 23.59 21.25
C GLY A 584 17.76 24.93 21.19
N LEU A 585 18.40 25.95 20.59
CA LEU A 585 17.83 27.30 20.41
C LEU A 585 17.23 27.52 19.02
N LEU A 586 17.14 26.48 18.20
CA LEU A 586 16.53 26.53 16.87
C LEU A 586 15.14 25.92 16.91
N HIS A 587 14.15 26.70 16.52
CA HIS A 587 12.77 26.26 16.35
C HIS A 587 12.46 26.07 14.86
N HIS A 588 11.88 24.94 14.49
CA HIS A 588 11.55 24.57 13.12
C HIS A 588 10.04 24.45 12.97
N GLU A 589 9.50 25.09 11.94
CA GLU A 589 8.15 24.85 11.45
C GLU A 589 8.25 24.41 9.98
N MET A 590 7.92 23.15 9.69
CA MET A 590 7.85 22.65 8.32
C MET A 590 6.39 22.41 7.93
N THR A 591 5.88 23.15 6.95
CA THR A 591 4.52 22.98 6.42
C THR A 591 4.57 22.38 5.02
N VAL A 592 3.76 21.36 4.79
CA VAL A 592 3.59 20.65 3.52
C VAL A 592 2.18 20.87 3.03
N HIS A 593 2.01 21.34 1.80
CA HIS A 593 0.69 21.47 1.17
C HIS A 593 0.77 21.33 -0.35
N VAL A 594 -0.40 21.16 -0.98
CA VAL A 594 -0.57 21.14 -2.43
C VAL A 594 -1.45 22.33 -2.82
N PRO A 595 -1.03 23.20 -3.76
CA PRO A 595 -1.87 24.30 -4.24
C PRO A 595 -3.17 23.80 -4.89
N VAL A 596 -4.19 24.66 -4.97
CA VAL A 596 -5.53 24.30 -5.47
C VAL A 596 -5.50 23.75 -6.90
N THR A 597 -4.65 24.31 -7.78
CA THR A 597 -4.66 24.01 -9.22
C THR A 597 -3.32 23.55 -9.78
N ALA A 598 -2.22 23.71 -9.03
CA ALA A 598 -0.88 23.43 -9.56
C ALA A 598 -0.42 22.00 -9.22
N PRO A 599 0.25 21.29 -10.15
CA PRO A 599 0.75 19.93 -9.94
C PRO A 599 2.09 19.92 -9.18
N VAL A 600 2.11 20.56 -8.02
CA VAL A 600 3.31 20.69 -7.18
C VAL A 600 3.00 20.45 -5.70
N LYS A 601 3.97 19.87 -5.01
CA LYS A 601 4.08 19.83 -3.56
C LYS A 601 4.97 20.96 -3.11
N ILE A 602 4.51 21.70 -2.10
CA ILE A 602 5.27 22.79 -1.48
C ILE A 602 5.68 22.36 -0.08
N ILE A 603 6.98 22.48 0.22
CA ILE A 603 7.55 22.26 1.54
C ILE A 603 8.16 23.57 2.01
N ARG A 604 7.45 24.29 2.89
CA ARG A 604 7.92 25.53 3.51
C ARG A 604 8.55 25.21 4.86
N LEU A 605 9.84 25.50 5.02
CA LEU A 605 10.60 25.38 6.26
C LEU A 605 10.91 26.77 6.83
N ALA A 606 10.36 27.10 7.99
CA ALA A 606 10.71 28.29 8.76
C ALA A 606 11.61 27.88 9.94
N ILE A 607 12.76 28.54 10.07
CA ILE A 607 13.71 28.29 11.17
C ILE A 607 13.92 29.59 11.94
N ARG A 608 13.58 29.57 13.23
CA ARG A 608 13.77 30.70 14.15
C ARG A 608 14.95 30.41 15.08
N ASN A 609 15.88 31.35 15.17
CA ASN A 609 17.05 31.27 16.04
C ASN A 609 16.85 32.13 17.29
N ASP A 610 16.64 31.48 18.44
CA ASP A 610 16.51 32.12 19.75
C ASP A 610 17.86 32.34 20.45
N GLY A 611 18.95 32.00 19.77
CA GLY A 611 20.31 32.20 20.25
C GLY A 611 20.80 33.64 20.07
N ARG A 612 21.95 33.91 20.70
CA ARG A 612 22.66 35.20 20.63
C ARG A 612 23.66 35.29 19.47
N HIS A 613 23.88 34.19 18.76
CA HIS A 613 24.84 34.09 17.66
C HIS A 613 24.13 33.65 16.39
N ALA A 614 24.62 34.12 15.24
CA ALA A 614 24.17 33.63 13.96
C ALA A 614 24.47 32.13 13.84
N CYS A 615 23.63 31.42 13.09
CA CYS A 615 23.76 30.01 12.82
C CYS A 615 23.79 29.80 11.31
N ASP A 616 24.88 29.24 10.81
CA ASP A 616 25.05 28.88 9.41
C ASP A 616 24.75 27.38 9.26
N LEU A 617 23.69 27.10 8.51
CA LEU A 617 23.19 25.76 8.25
C LEU A 617 23.25 25.45 6.76
N THR A 618 23.38 24.17 6.42
CA THR A 618 22.95 23.67 5.12
C THR A 618 21.62 22.94 5.28
N ALA A 619 20.71 23.18 4.34
CA ALA A 619 19.48 22.41 4.18
C ALA A 619 19.57 21.57 2.91
N THR A 620 19.37 20.26 3.01
CA THR A 620 19.38 19.34 1.87
C THR A 620 18.05 18.65 1.72
N TYR A 621 17.36 18.85 0.59
CA TYR A 621 16.16 18.08 0.26
C TYR A 621 16.54 16.88 -0.60
N PHE A 622 16.33 15.68 -0.06
CA PHE A 622 16.61 14.40 -0.70
C PHE A 622 15.31 13.68 -1.04
N ILE A 623 15.18 13.19 -2.26
CA ILE A 623 14.11 12.29 -2.68
C ILE A 623 14.64 11.12 -3.51
N GLU A 624 13.96 9.98 -3.46
CA GLU A 624 14.19 8.86 -4.38
C GLU A 624 13.25 8.96 -5.58
N TRP A 625 13.76 8.84 -6.81
CA TRP A 625 12.92 8.88 -8.01
C TRP A 625 12.29 7.50 -8.30
N VAL A 626 11.02 7.51 -8.69
CA VAL A 626 10.30 6.34 -9.26
C VAL A 626 9.91 6.60 -10.71
N LEU A 627 9.14 7.68 -10.95
CA LEU A 627 8.57 8.04 -12.25
C LEU A 627 7.84 6.87 -12.93
N GLY A 628 6.95 6.23 -12.18
CA GLY A 628 6.27 4.99 -12.58
C GLY A 628 5.57 4.26 -11.42
N ILE A 629 5.53 2.93 -11.46
CA ILE A 629 4.85 2.08 -10.45
C ILE A 629 5.78 1.73 -9.29
N LEU A 630 6.89 1.02 -9.57
CA LEU A 630 7.92 0.66 -8.60
C LEU A 630 9.28 1.18 -9.06
N ARG A 631 10.15 1.55 -8.11
CA ARG A 631 11.52 1.99 -8.40
C ARG A 631 12.31 0.92 -9.16
N GLU A 632 12.13 -0.35 -8.80
CA GLU A 632 12.83 -1.49 -9.40
C GLU A 632 12.51 -1.73 -10.88
N ASP A 633 11.37 -1.24 -11.38
CA ASP A 633 10.93 -1.46 -12.76
C ASP A 633 11.68 -0.60 -13.79
N GLY A 634 12.14 0.60 -13.40
CA GLY A 634 12.55 1.62 -14.36
C GLY A 634 13.69 2.54 -13.95
N HIS A 635 14.30 2.36 -12.77
CA HIS A 635 15.30 3.31 -12.26
C HIS A 635 16.51 3.53 -13.20
N ALA A 636 16.96 2.51 -13.94
CA ALA A 636 18.05 2.66 -14.92
C ALA A 636 17.68 3.55 -16.13
N GLN A 637 16.38 3.78 -16.36
CA GLN A 637 15.81 4.55 -17.45
C GLN A 637 15.41 5.97 -17.05
N VAL A 638 15.71 6.36 -15.81
CA VAL A 638 15.53 7.73 -15.33
C VAL A 638 16.78 8.53 -15.66
N GLU A 639 16.61 9.58 -16.44
CA GLU A 639 17.64 10.55 -16.74
C GLU A 639 17.44 11.78 -15.89
N CYS A 640 18.51 12.21 -15.21
CA CYS A 640 18.50 13.40 -14.38
C CYS A 640 19.47 14.45 -14.92
N GLU A 641 19.08 15.70 -14.86
CA GLU A 641 19.91 16.84 -15.23
C GLU A 641 19.72 17.99 -14.23
N PHE A 642 20.65 18.93 -14.22
CA PHE A 642 20.51 20.16 -13.44
C PHE A 642 20.34 21.34 -14.40
N ASP A 643 19.22 22.05 -14.25
CA ASP A 643 18.95 23.27 -14.99
C ASP A 643 19.43 24.47 -14.18
N SER A 644 20.53 25.09 -14.61
CA SER A 644 21.14 26.21 -13.88
C SER A 644 20.34 27.52 -13.99
N GLU A 645 19.52 27.69 -15.02
CA GLU A 645 18.69 28.89 -15.19
C GLU A 645 17.51 28.87 -14.23
N ILE A 646 16.88 27.70 -14.07
CA ILE A 646 15.77 27.48 -13.15
C ILE A 646 16.27 27.25 -11.72
N GLY A 647 17.47 26.67 -11.55
CA GLY A 647 17.97 26.21 -10.26
C GLY A 647 17.28 24.93 -9.79
N ALA A 648 17.01 24.00 -10.72
CA ALA A 648 16.23 22.79 -10.46
C ALA A 648 16.93 21.53 -10.96
N ILE A 649 16.77 20.43 -10.22
CA ILE A 649 17.03 19.09 -10.73
C ILE A 649 15.80 18.67 -11.53
N VAL A 650 15.99 18.27 -12.78
CA VAL A 650 14.92 17.78 -13.66
C VAL A 650 15.16 16.30 -13.94
N ALA A 651 14.12 15.49 -13.86
CA ALA A 651 14.16 14.05 -14.10
C ALA A 651 13.08 13.63 -15.09
N ARG A 652 13.43 12.72 -15.99
CA ARG A 652 12.48 12.11 -16.96
C ARG A 652 12.68 10.61 -17.06
N SER A 653 11.59 9.89 -17.28
CA SER A 653 11.61 8.45 -17.50
C SER A 653 11.46 8.14 -18.99
N HIS A 654 12.32 7.28 -19.50
CA HIS A 654 12.23 6.74 -20.87
C HIS A 654 11.38 5.46 -20.94
N VAL A 655 10.78 5.02 -19.81
CA VAL A 655 9.86 3.89 -19.80
C VAL A 655 8.57 4.29 -20.49
N ALA A 656 8.12 3.48 -21.46
CA ALA A 656 6.86 3.70 -22.14
C ALA A 656 5.69 3.58 -21.16
N SER A 657 4.91 4.65 -21.03
CA SER A 657 3.74 4.75 -20.16
C SER A 657 2.82 5.87 -20.65
N ASP A 658 1.64 5.99 -20.05
CA ASP A 658 0.71 7.10 -20.29
C ASP A 658 1.29 8.47 -19.91
N PHE A 659 2.40 8.50 -19.17
CA PHE A 659 3.06 9.71 -18.65
C PHE A 659 4.46 9.91 -19.25
N SER A 660 4.78 9.20 -20.34
CA SER A 660 6.05 9.37 -21.04
C SER A 660 6.17 10.80 -21.59
N GLY A 661 7.34 11.42 -21.38
CA GLY A 661 7.63 12.77 -21.84
C GLY A 661 7.42 13.87 -20.79
N GLU A 662 6.69 13.58 -19.71
CA GLU A 662 6.54 14.49 -18.58
C GLU A 662 7.87 14.65 -17.81
N LEU A 663 8.14 15.87 -17.35
CA LEU A 663 9.35 16.25 -16.63
C LEU A 663 9.05 16.43 -15.14
N ALA A 664 9.59 15.56 -14.30
CA ALA A 664 9.56 15.75 -12.85
C ALA A 664 10.70 16.70 -12.44
N PHE A 665 10.51 17.47 -11.37
CA PHE A 665 11.54 18.40 -10.92
C PHE A 665 11.55 18.63 -9.41
N VAL A 666 12.71 19.02 -8.89
CA VAL A 666 12.91 19.55 -7.54
C VAL A 666 13.63 20.89 -7.63
N ALA A 667 13.07 21.91 -7.00
CA ALA A 667 13.63 23.26 -6.95
C ALA A 667 13.61 23.82 -5.52
N SER A 668 14.34 24.91 -5.31
CA SER A 668 14.44 25.62 -4.04
C SER A 668 14.24 27.12 -4.22
N SER A 669 13.73 27.79 -3.19
CA SER A 669 13.64 29.25 -3.14
C SER A 669 14.98 29.94 -2.92
N ALA A 670 15.97 29.21 -2.41
CA ALA A 670 17.33 29.67 -2.22
C ALA A 670 18.24 29.12 -3.34
N PRO A 671 19.29 29.86 -3.73
CA PRO A 671 20.27 29.36 -4.70
C PRO A 671 20.85 28.00 -4.29
N VAL A 672 20.94 27.09 -5.25
CA VAL A 672 21.51 25.76 -5.05
C VAL A 672 23.02 25.87 -4.86
N ARG A 673 23.52 25.40 -3.72
CA ARG A 673 24.97 25.31 -3.45
C ARG A 673 25.57 24.07 -4.12
N SER A 674 24.94 22.92 -3.90
CA SER A 674 25.43 21.64 -4.39
C SER A 674 24.28 20.66 -4.63
N PHE A 675 24.47 19.68 -5.51
CA PHE A 675 23.48 18.65 -5.78
C PHE A 675 24.11 17.30 -6.11
N THR A 676 23.31 16.24 -6.08
CA THR A 676 23.62 14.97 -6.77
C THR A 676 22.31 14.28 -7.17
N CYS A 677 22.37 13.53 -8.28
CA CYS A 677 21.28 12.69 -8.76
C CYS A 677 21.59 11.20 -8.60
N ASP A 678 22.69 10.82 -7.94
CA ASP A 678 23.09 9.44 -7.67
C ASP A 678 22.90 9.07 -6.19
N ARG A 679 21.91 8.21 -5.93
CA ARG A 679 21.59 7.71 -4.59
C ARG A 679 22.73 6.91 -4.00
N GLY A 680 23.51 6.21 -4.82
CA GLY A 680 24.69 5.46 -4.39
C GLY A 680 25.78 6.38 -3.86
N GLU A 681 25.92 7.58 -4.43
CA GLU A 681 26.82 8.64 -3.95
C GLU A 681 26.28 9.32 -2.69
N PHE A 682 24.97 9.60 -2.64
CA PHE A 682 24.37 10.27 -1.48
C PHE A 682 24.30 9.38 -0.23
N LEU A 683 23.83 8.14 -0.35
CA LEU A 683 23.71 7.21 0.78
C LEU A 683 25.04 6.53 1.10
N GLY A 684 25.88 6.28 0.11
CA GLY A 684 27.05 5.42 0.22
C GLY A 684 26.69 3.92 0.09
N ARG A 685 27.69 3.09 -0.23
CA ARG A 685 27.55 1.63 -0.30
C ARG A 685 27.17 1.08 1.07
N GLU A 686 26.12 0.27 1.13
CA GLU A 686 25.55 -0.28 2.37
C GLU A 686 25.00 0.80 3.32
N GLY A 687 24.83 2.03 2.83
CA GLY A 687 24.35 3.17 3.60
C GLY A 687 22.84 3.20 3.80
N SER A 688 22.36 4.20 4.54
CA SER A 688 20.93 4.38 4.79
C SER A 688 20.56 5.86 4.86
N VAL A 689 19.27 6.17 4.81
CA VAL A 689 18.79 7.56 5.01
C VAL A 689 19.05 8.08 6.43
N SER A 690 19.30 7.19 7.40
CA SER A 690 19.73 7.61 8.74
C SER A 690 21.23 7.90 8.81
N GLN A 691 22.02 7.49 7.81
CA GLN A 691 23.46 7.68 7.75
C GLN A 691 23.90 7.98 6.30
N PRO A 692 23.51 9.14 5.74
CA PRO A 692 23.85 9.49 4.37
C PRO A 692 25.31 9.92 4.26
N ALA A 693 26.17 9.09 3.65
CA ALA A 693 27.60 9.36 3.50
C ALA A 693 27.89 10.69 2.76
N GLY A 694 27.03 11.10 1.83
CA GLY A 694 27.15 12.35 1.09
C GLY A 694 27.13 13.60 1.97
N LEU A 695 26.47 13.55 3.13
CA LEU A 695 26.37 14.68 4.07
C LEU A 695 27.54 14.75 5.07
N GLU A 696 28.49 13.81 5.01
CA GLU A 696 29.74 13.92 5.76
C GLU A 696 30.68 14.96 5.12
N ASN A 697 30.56 15.19 3.82
CA ASN A 697 31.33 16.15 3.05
C ASN A 697 30.71 17.57 3.13
N LEU A 698 31.47 18.60 2.74
CA LEU A 698 30.96 19.97 2.64
C LEU A 698 30.00 20.14 1.46
N ASP A 699 30.28 19.50 0.33
CA ASP A 699 29.48 19.54 -0.88
C ASP A 699 29.12 18.11 -1.32
N LEU A 700 28.06 17.99 -2.12
CA LEU A 700 27.61 16.75 -2.74
C LEU A 700 28.44 16.44 -3.99
N GLY A 701 28.49 15.17 -4.41
CA GLY A 701 29.42 14.75 -5.46
C GLY A 701 29.03 15.10 -6.90
N GLY A 702 27.88 15.75 -7.14
CA GLY A 702 27.58 16.38 -8.43
C GLY A 702 27.23 15.43 -9.58
N ARG A 703 26.99 14.14 -9.33
CA ARG A 703 26.65 13.18 -10.40
C ARG A 703 25.29 13.46 -11.02
N LEU A 704 25.23 13.38 -12.34
CA LEU A 704 24.05 13.60 -13.17
C LEU A 704 24.06 12.68 -14.40
N GLY A 705 22.95 12.65 -15.14
CA GLY A 705 22.75 11.84 -16.34
C GLY A 705 22.04 10.52 -16.08
N SER A 706 22.25 9.56 -16.97
CA SER A 706 21.80 8.17 -16.91
C SER A 706 22.86 7.30 -17.58
N PRO A 707 23.03 6.02 -17.19
CA PRO A 707 22.34 5.34 -16.09
C PRO A 707 22.95 5.69 -14.72
N LEU A 708 22.07 5.91 -13.73
CA LEU A 708 22.40 6.14 -12.31
C LEU A 708 21.48 5.30 -11.42
N ASP A 709 21.74 5.28 -10.11
CA ASP A 709 20.71 4.99 -9.11
C ASP A 709 20.00 6.33 -8.80
N PRO A 710 18.84 6.64 -9.42
CA PRO A 710 18.33 8.00 -9.50
C PRO A 710 17.78 8.51 -8.16
N CYS A 711 18.23 9.69 -7.76
CA CYS A 711 17.64 10.49 -6.69
C CYS A 711 17.65 11.98 -7.09
N ALA A 712 17.11 12.84 -6.24
CA ALA A 712 17.43 14.27 -6.25
C ALA A 712 17.83 14.68 -4.85
N ALA A 713 19.08 15.09 -4.68
CA ALA A 713 19.59 15.71 -3.46
C ALA A 713 20.00 17.14 -3.80
N LEU A 714 19.28 18.13 -3.26
CA LEU A 714 19.51 19.55 -3.51
C LEU A 714 19.88 20.24 -2.20
N MET A 715 21.11 20.75 -2.11
CA MET A 715 21.67 21.43 -0.94
C MET A 715 21.69 22.95 -1.13
N VAL A 716 21.25 23.69 -0.12
CA VAL A 716 21.28 25.15 -0.07
C VAL A 716 21.87 25.64 1.26
N ASP A 717 22.44 26.85 1.23
CA ASP A 717 22.92 27.53 2.43
C ASP A 717 21.80 28.35 3.09
N LEU A 718 21.81 28.36 4.43
CA LEU A 718 20.93 29.17 5.26
C LEU A 718 21.75 29.86 6.35
N SER A 719 21.80 31.19 6.32
CA SER A 719 22.36 31.97 7.44
C SER A 719 21.21 32.56 8.25
N ILE A 720 21.13 32.18 9.53
CA ILE A 720 20.03 32.54 10.42
C ILE A 720 20.54 33.51 11.49
N PRO A 721 20.23 34.81 11.38
CA PRO A 721 20.67 35.80 12.36
C PRO A 721 20.09 35.52 13.76
N PRO A 722 20.73 36.05 14.83
CA PRO A 722 20.16 36.03 16.17
C PRO A 722 18.74 36.62 16.22
N ALA A 723 17.87 36.03 17.04
CA ALA A 723 16.50 36.49 17.28
C ALA A 723 15.65 36.71 16.00
N SER A 724 15.95 35.96 14.94
CA SER A 724 15.33 36.11 13.62
C SER A 724 14.79 34.78 13.10
N THR A 725 13.85 34.86 12.16
CA THR A 725 13.30 33.71 11.43
C THR A 725 13.67 33.81 9.97
N VAL A 726 14.19 32.72 9.40
CA VAL A 726 14.44 32.57 7.96
C VAL A 726 13.50 31.51 7.41
N GLU A 727 13.00 31.72 6.20
CA GLU A 727 12.13 30.78 5.50
C GLU A 727 12.78 30.28 4.22
N LEU A 728 12.66 28.98 3.99
CA LEU A 728 13.09 28.26 2.81
C LEU A 728 11.89 27.49 2.24
N VAL A 729 11.77 27.42 0.93
CA VAL A 729 10.75 26.60 0.27
C VAL A 729 11.41 25.65 -0.72
N PHE A 730 11.02 24.38 -0.64
CA PHE A 730 11.27 23.40 -1.70
C PHE A 730 9.99 23.12 -2.48
N VAL A 731 10.13 22.91 -3.79
CA VAL A 731 9.04 22.57 -4.70
C VAL A 731 9.37 21.25 -5.38
N LEU A 732 8.48 20.27 -5.28
CA LEU A 732 8.53 19.01 -6.02
C LEU A 732 7.30 18.94 -6.93
N GLY A 733 7.47 18.73 -8.22
CA GLY A 733 6.35 18.68 -9.16
C GLY A 733 6.63 17.89 -10.42
N GLN A 734 5.65 17.89 -11.31
CA GLN A 734 5.78 17.39 -12.68
C GLN A 734 5.11 18.38 -13.65
N ALA A 735 5.71 18.56 -14.82
CA ALA A 735 5.28 19.48 -15.84
C ALA A 735 5.59 18.93 -17.25
N LYS A 736 4.87 19.41 -18.26
CA LYS A 736 5.02 18.93 -19.63
C LYS A 736 6.33 19.36 -20.29
N ASP A 737 6.89 20.49 -19.87
CA ASP A 737 8.09 21.10 -20.44
C ASP A 737 8.80 22.04 -19.43
N ARG A 738 10.00 22.51 -19.79
CA ARG A 738 10.82 23.38 -18.93
C ARG A 738 10.23 24.77 -18.71
N GLU A 739 9.45 25.28 -19.66
CA GLU A 739 8.82 26.59 -19.54
C GLU A 739 7.80 26.55 -18.41
N GLU A 740 7.01 25.48 -18.36
CA GLU A 740 6.08 25.24 -17.27
C GLU A 740 6.80 25.01 -15.93
N ILE A 741 7.94 24.30 -15.89
CA ILE A 741 8.76 24.19 -14.68
C ILE A 741 9.17 25.59 -14.18
N SER A 742 9.76 26.41 -15.05
CA SER A 742 10.18 27.78 -14.72
C SER A 742 9.02 28.62 -14.18
N ARG A 743 7.83 28.50 -14.78
CA ARG A 743 6.60 29.15 -14.31
C ARG A 743 6.22 28.68 -12.92
N LEU A 744 6.12 27.37 -12.70
CA LEU A 744 5.73 26.77 -11.41
C LEU A 744 6.72 27.14 -10.29
N VAL A 745 8.02 27.10 -10.56
CA VAL A 745 9.05 27.50 -9.59
C VAL A 745 8.91 28.98 -9.24
N ARG A 746 8.77 29.86 -10.24
CA ARG A 746 8.58 31.31 -10.02
C ARG A 746 7.32 31.62 -9.22
N GLU A 747 6.22 30.94 -9.55
CA GLU A 747 4.92 31.17 -8.91
C GLU A 747 4.88 30.62 -7.48
N HIS A 748 5.59 29.54 -7.15
CA HIS A 748 5.38 28.83 -5.88
C HIS A 748 6.59 28.71 -4.94
N ALA A 749 7.82 28.92 -5.41
CA ALA A 749 9.00 28.81 -4.56
C ALA A 749 9.17 30.01 -3.61
N GLU A 750 8.63 31.20 -3.91
CA GLU A 750 8.78 32.34 -2.99
C GLU A 750 8.01 32.09 -1.67
N PRO A 751 8.61 32.30 -0.46
CA PRO A 751 7.93 32.10 0.82
C PRO A 751 6.58 32.81 0.97
N ARG A 752 6.46 34.04 0.43
CA ARG A 752 5.19 34.79 0.42
C ARG A 752 4.12 34.12 -0.44
N SER A 753 4.50 33.62 -1.60
CA SER A 753 3.57 32.88 -2.47
C SER A 753 3.17 31.55 -1.85
N ALA A 754 4.12 30.80 -1.27
CA ALA A 754 3.84 29.56 -0.55
C ALA A 754 2.79 29.75 0.55
N ARG A 755 2.88 30.82 1.36
CA ARG A 755 1.86 31.17 2.36
C ARG A 755 0.51 31.52 1.74
N SER A 756 0.52 32.28 0.65
CA SER A 756 -0.71 32.71 -0.04
C SER A 756 -1.46 31.51 -0.64
N SER A 757 -0.72 30.57 -1.23
CA SER A 757 -1.22 29.31 -1.76
C SER A 757 -1.81 28.40 -0.66
N LEU A 758 -1.16 28.30 0.51
CA LEU A 758 -1.71 27.57 1.64
C LEU A 758 -3.03 28.19 2.14
N ALA A 759 -3.09 29.51 2.21
CA ALA A 759 -4.30 30.23 2.62
C ALA A 759 -5.44 30.04 1.60
N GLU A 760 -5.13 29.95 0.31
CA GLU A 760 -6.09 29.65 -0.75
C GLU A 760 -6.63 28.23 -0.63
N ALA A 761 -5.76 27.22 -0.47
CA ALA A 761 -6.17 25.84 -0.24
C ALA A 761 -7.06 25.71 1.01
N SER A 762 -6.70 26.43 2.09
CA SER A 762 -7.50 26.46 3.32
C SER A 762 -8.90 27.07 3.11
N ARG A 763 -9.01 28.16 2.32
CA ARG A 763 -10.31 28.77 1.98
C ARG A 763 -11.17 27.85 1.12
N GLN A 764 -10.57 27.15 0.16
CA GLN A 764 -11.29 26.19 -0.68
C GLN A 764 -11.89 25.06 0.19
N TRP A 765 -11.09 24.50 1.11
CA TRP A 765 -11.60 23.48 2.03
C TRP A 765 -12.71 24.00 2.93
N ASP A 766 -12.59 25.22 3.45
CA ASP A 766 -13.66 25.83 4.22
C ASP A 766 -14.92 26.06 3.40
N GLN A 767 -14.80 26.44 2.13
CA GLN A 767 -15.95 26.60 1.25
C GLN A 767 -16.68 25.26 1.06
N VAL A 768 -15.96 24.16 0.83
CA VAL A 768 -16.56 22.83 0.67
C VAL A 768 -17.18 22.35 1.98
N LEU A 769 -16.40 22.36 3.07
CA LEU A 769 -16.77 21.74 4.33
C LEU A 769 -17.82 22.53 5.13
N ASN A 770 -17.89 23.86 4.94
CA ASN A 770 -18.91 24.68 5.57
C ASN A 770 -20.21 24.79 4.74
N ALA A 771 -20.37 24.00 3.67
CA ALA A 771 -21.64 23.95 2.93
C ALA A 771 -22.78 23.41 3.82
N VAL A 772 -22.46 22.48 4.72
CA VAL A 772 -23.36 21.99 5.77
C VAL A 772 -22.55 21.84 7.05
N THR A 773 -22.93 22.54 8.12
CA THR A 773 -22.31 22.36 9.45
C THR A 773 -23.35 22.03 10.50
N VAL A 774 -23.05 21.07 11.36
CA VAL A 774 -23.97 20.56 12.38
C VAL A 774 -23.46 20.88 13.78
N ARG A 775 -24.39 21.17 14.70
CA ARG A 775 -24.14 21.38 16.13
C ARG A 775 -25.09 20.49 16.91
N THR A 776 -24.56 19.41 17.47
CA THR A 776 -25.30 18.44 18.27
C THR A 776 -24.71 18.37 19.69
N PRO A 777 -25.42 17.76 20.66
CA PRO A 777 -24.87 17.47 21.98
C PRO A 777 -23.62 16.58 21.96
N ASP A 778 -23.40 15.81 20.88
CA ASP A 778 -22.23 14.94 20.74
C ASP A 778 -21.10 15.64 19.96
N THR A 779 -20.00 15.94 20.66
CA THR A 779 -18.86 16.66 20.07
C THR A 779 -18.12 15.81 19.03
N ALA A 780 -18.07 14.49 19.19
CA ALA A 780 -17.38 13.60 18.25
C ALA A 780 -18.16 13.52 16.92
N PHE A 781 -19.48 13.52 16.98
CA PHE A 781 -20.37 13.62 15.82
C PHE A 781 -20.11 14.91 15.04
N ASN A 782 -20.08 16.05 15.73
CA ASN A 782 -19.85 17.36 15.11
C ASN A 782 -18.49 17.41 14.39
N LEU A 783 -17.41 16.92 15.02
CA LEU A 783 -16.07 16.93 14.43
C LEU A 783 -16.01 16.12 13.11
N MET A 784 -16.55 14.91 13.12
CA MET A 784 -16.53 14.03 11.94
C MET A 784 -17.39 14.60 10.81
N MET A 785 -18.62 15.02 11.11
CA MET A 785 -19.55 15.55 10.11
C MET A 785 -19.04 16.85 9.48
N ASN A 786 -18.51 17.78 10.28
CA ASN A 786 -18.18 19.12 9.81
C ASN A 786 -16.86 19.20 9.07
N ARG A 787 -15.92 18.26 9.27
CA ARG A 787 -14.56 18.36 8.71
C ARG A 787 -14.08 17.05 8.08
N TRP A 788 -14.03 15.97 8.84
CA TRP A 788 -13.17 14.84 8.50
C TRP A 788 -13.77 13.84 7.51
N LEU A 789 -15.09 13.59 7.55
CA LEU A 789 -15.73 12.64 6.63
C LEU A 789 -15.66 13.10 5.17
N LEU A 790 -16.08 14.34 4.90
CA LEU A 790 -16.05 14.88 3.54
C LEU A 790 -14.62 15.15 3.05
N TYR A 791 -13.69 15.50 3.94
CA TYR A 791 -12.28 15.62 3.60
C TYR A 791 -11.69 14.27 3.14
N GLN A 792 -11.99 13.19 3.87
CA GLN A 792 -11.61 11.84 3.48
C GLN A 792 -12.20 11.45 2.11
N VAL A 793 -13.49 11.72 1.87
CA VAL A 793 -14.14 11.44 0.58
C VAL A 793 -13.45 12.20 -0.55
N LEU A 794 -13.35 13.52 -0.47
CA LEU A 794 -12.87 14.32 -1.60
C LEU A 794 -11.37 14.18 -1.82
N SER A 795 -10.55 14.38 -0.77
CA SER A 795 -9.09 14.36 -0.89
C SER A 795 -8.58 12.96 -1.25
N CYS A 796 -9.01 11.94 -0.50
CA CYS A 796 -8.49 10.58 -0.64
C CYS A 796 -9.19 9.76 -1.72
N ARG A 797 -10.53 9.73 -1.75
CA ARG A 797 -11.26 8.81 -2.65
C ARG A 797 -11.42 9.36 -4.05
N ILE A 798 -11.78 10.64 -4.17
CA ILE A 798 -12.03 11.25 -5.48
C ILE A 798 -10.73 11.73 -6.13
N TRP A 799 -9.95 12.58 -5.46
CA TRP A 799 -8.78 13.23 -6.06
C TRP A 799 -7.51 12.37 -6.05
N ALA A 800 -7.14 11.81 -4.90
CA ALA A 800 -5.89 11.07 -4.75
C ALA A 800 -5.98 9.60 -5.18
N ARG A 801 -7.14 8.97 -4.93
CA ARG A 801 -7.38 7.52 -5.07
C ARG A 801 -6.30 6.70 -4.35
N THR A 802 -5.95 7.09 -3.12
CA THR A 802 -4.88 6.46 -2.34
C THR A 802 -5.03 6.65 -0.83
N GLY A 803 -4.40 5.78 -0.06
CA GLY A 803 -4.18 5.87 1.38
C GLY A 803 -2.91 5.12 1.80
N PHE A 804 -2.65 5.02 3.10
CA PHE A 804 -1.43 4.37 3.59
C PHE A 804 -1.37 2.89 3.18
N TYR A 805 -2.45 2.15 3.39
CA TYR A 805 -2.49 0.72 3.12
C TYR A 805 -2.66 0.37 1.65
N GLN A 806 -3.33 1.23 0.86
CA GLN A 806 -3.65 0.98 -0.54
C GLN A 806 -3.41 2.23 -1.40
N SER A 807 -2.57 2.10 -2.42
CA SER A 807 -2.34 3.11 -3.46
C SER A 807 -2.91 2.62 -4.78
N GLY A 808 -4.20 2.96 -5.02
CA GLY A 808 -4.99 2.42 -6.12
C GLY A 808 -4.93 3.22 -7.41
N GLY A 809 -4.99 4.56 -7.40
CA GLY A 809 -4.92 5.41 -8.59
C GLY A 809 -6.07 5.28 -9.61
N ALA A 810 -6.76 4.14 -9.65
CA ALA A 810 -7.91 3.83 -10.48
C ALA A 810 -9.20 4.39 -9.89
N TYR A 811 -10.17 4.65 -10.77
CA TYR A 811 -11.56 4.80 -10.38
C TYR A 811 -12.22 3.42 -10.39
N GLY A 812 -12.86 3.04 -9.29
CA GLY A 812 -13.83 1.94 -9.26
C GLY A 812 -15.21 2.46 -9.66
N PHE A 813 -15.92 1.69 -10.49
CA PHE A 813 -17.21 2.08 -11.04
C PHE A 813 -18.24 2.28 -9.93
N ARG A 814 -18.55 1.23 -9.16
CA ARG A 814 -19.40 1.37 -7.98
C ARG A 814 -18.82 2.25 -6.89
N ASP A 815 -17.50 2.27 -6.75
CA ASP A 815 -16.82 2.89 -5.62
C ASP A 815 -17.00 4.40 -5.63
N GLN A 816 -16.53 5.07 -6.68
CA GLN A 816 -16.57 6.52 -6.72
C GLN A 816 -17.96 7.06 -7.02
N LEU A 817 -18.86 6.27 -7.64
CA LEU A 817 -20.28 6.61 -7.75
C LEU A 817 -20.91 6.75 -6.35
N GLN A 818 -20.62 5.83 -5.43
CA GLN A 818 -21.08 5.94 -4.04
C GLN A 818 -20.40 7.10 -3.30
N ASP A 819 -19.09 7.29 -3.48
CA ASP A 819 -18.33 8.36 -2.83
C ASP A 819 -18.90 9.75 -3.19
N VAL A 820 -19.17 10.01 -4.47
CA VAL A 820 -19.66 11.33 -4.91
C VAL A 820 -21.10 11.64 -4.50
N ALA A 821 -21.90 10.64 -4.09
CA ALA A 821 -23.25 10.88 -3.60
C ALA A 821 -23.23 11.77 -2.34
N ALA A 822 -22.25 11.57 -1.45
CA ALA A 822 -22.06 12.40 -0.25
C ALA A 822 -21.65 13.86 -0.57
N LEU A 823 -21.11 14.11 -1.77
CA LEU A 823 -20.62 15.43 -2.19
C LEU A 823 -21.70 16.30 -2.83
N THR A 824 -22.90 15.77 -3.10
CA THR A 824 -23.94 16.46 -3.89
C THR A 824 -24.34 17.83 -3.30
N HIS A 825 -24.27 17.99 -1.98
CA HIS A 825 -24.57 19.27 -1.32
C HIS A 825 -23.40 20.27 -1.35
N CYS A 826 -22.16 19.81 -1.22
CA CYS A 826 -20.99 20.68 -1.03
C CYS A 826 -20.16 20.90 -2.30
N ALA A 827 -20.14 19.93 -3.22
CA ALA A 827 -19.38 19.94 -4.46
C ALA A 827 -20.14 19.23 -5.60
N PRO A 828 -21.36 19.67 -5.96
CA PRO A 828 -22.19 19.01 -6.98
C PRO A 828 -21.52 18.87 -8.35
N ALA A 829 -20.59 19.77 -8.69
CA ALA A 829 -19.80 19.68 -9.91
C ALA A 829 -18.92 18.41 -9.98
N GLU A 830 -18.39 17.96 -8.84
CA GLU A 830 -17.60 16.72 -8.76
C GLU A 830 -18.50 15.50 -8.98
N THR A 831 -19.70 15.49 -8.38
CA THR A 831 -20.71 14.45 -8.61
C THR A 831 -21.10 14.36 -10.08
N ARG A 832 -21.42 15.51 -10.70
CA ARG A 832 -21.76 15.59 -12.13
C ARG A 832 -20.63 15.07 -13.01
N ALA A 833 -19.40 15.55 -12.77
CA ALA A 833 -18.23 15.14 -13.54
C ALA A 833 -17.95 13.64 -13.43
N HIS A 834 -18.14 13.05 -12.25
CA HIS A 834 -17.91 11.62 -12.08
C HIS A 834 -19.01 10.76 -12.72
N ILE A 835 -20.29 11.16 -12.69
CA ILE A 835 -21.36 10.45 -13.42
C ILE A 835 -21.02 10.35 -14.92
N LEU A 836 -20.61 11.47 -15.53
CA LEU A 836 -20.19 11.48 -16.94
C LEU A 836 -18.96 10.59 -17.17
N ARG A 837 -18.01 10.62 -16.24
CA ARG A 837 -16.81 9.77 -16.30
C ARG A 837 -17.17 8.29 -16.24
N ALA A 838 -18.02 7.87 -15.31
CA ALA A 838 -18.47 6.49 -15.18
C ALA A 838 -19.27 6.03 -16.40
N ALA A 839 -20.23 6.83 -16.88
CA ALA A 839 -20.98 6.54 -18.11
C ALA A 839 -20.04 6.31 -19.32
N SER A 840 -18.94 7.06 -19.42
CA SER A 840 -17.96 6.89 -20.50
C SER A 840 -17.20 5.55 -20.47
N ARG A 841 -17.39 4.74 -19.43
CA ARG A 841 -16.80 3.41 -19.25
C ARG A 841 -17.83 2.28 -19.38
N GLN A 842 -19.02 2.58 -19.92
CA GLN A 842 -20.02 1.57 -20.26
C GLN A 842 -19.78 1.02 -21.66
N PHE A 843 -19.82 -0.31 -21.79
CA PHE A 843 -19.77 -1.02 -23.05
C PHE A 843 -21.10 -0.94 -23.80
N THR A 844 -21.06 -1.11 -25.13
CA THR A 844 -22.27 -1.06 -25.97
C THR A 844 -23.35 -2.06 -25.55
N GLU A 845 -22.98 -3.20 -24.97
CA GLU A 845 -23.89 -4.22 -24.44
C GLU A 845 -24.57 -3.85 -23.11
N GLY A 846 -24.15 -2.74 -22.48
CA GLY A 846 -24.72 -2.20 -21.24
C GLY A 846 -23.95 -2.57 -19.96
N ASP A 847 -23.00 -3.51 -20.02
CA ASP A 847 -22.07 -3.75 -18.92
C ASP A 847 -20.93 -2.72 -18.88
N VAL A 848 -20.07 -2.75 -17.86
CA VAL A 848 -19.13 -1.66 -17.57
C VAL A 848 -17.74 -2.20 -17.22
N GLN A 849 -16.72 -1.33 -17.26
CA GLN A 849 -15.46 -1.63 -16.55
C GLN A 849 -15.71 -1.54 -15.05
N HIS A 850 -15.29 -2.56 -14.29
CA HIS A 850 -15.38 -2.59 -12.83
C HIS A 850 -14.48 -1.52 -12.19
N TRP A 851 -13.28 -1.32 -12.74
CA TRP A 851 -12.40 -0.20 -12.43
C TRP A 851 -11.48 0.13 -13.62
N TRP A 852 -10.94 1.35 -13.66
CA TRP A 852 -10.01 1.80 -14.69
C TRP A 852 -9.03 2.88 -14.20
N HIS A 853 -7.85 2.92 -14.79
CA HIS A 853 -6.85 3.95 -14.57
C HIS A 853 -6.98 5.11 -15.58
N PRO A 854 -6.96 6.37 -15.14
CA PRO A 854 -6.69 7.50 -16.02
C PRO A 854 -5.18 7.63 -16.32
N PRO A 855 -4.80 8.18 -17.50
CA PRO A 855 -5.69 8.68 -18.56
C PRO A 855 -6.10 7.62 -19.61
N SER A 856 -5.39 6.48 -19.73
CA SER A 856 -5.64 5.50 -20.80
C SER A 856 -7.01 4.84 -20.77
N GLY A 857 -7.62 4.70 -19.59
CA GLY A 857 -8.79 3.86 -19.39
C GLY A 857 -8.45 2.37 -19.29
N ALA A 858 -7.17 2.01 -19.10
CA ALA A 858 -6.76 0.65 -18.80
C ALA A 858 -7.46 0.15 -17.53
N GLY A 859 -8.19 -0.95 -17.62
CA GLY A 859 -9.06 -1.39 -16.55
C GLY A 859 -9.57 -2.80 -16.73
N VAL A 860 -10.41 -3.26 -15.81
CA VAL A 860 -10.94 -4.63 -15.82
C VAL A 860 -12.42 -4.65 -16.16
N ARG A 861 -12.80 -5.50 -17.10
CA ARG A 861 -14.19 -5.92 -17.36
C ARG A 861 -14.44 -7.21 -16.58
N THR A 862 -15.47 -7.24 -15.73
CA THR A 862 -15.83 -8.40 -14.89
C THR A 862 -17.25 -8.87 -15.19
N ARG A 863 -17.72 -9.90 -14.48
CA ARG A 863 -19.13 -10.34 -14.47
C ARG A 863 -19.88 -9.90 -13.22
N MET A 864 -19.32 -8.97 -12.44
CA MET A 864 -19.99 -8.42 -11.27
C MET A 864 -21.20 -7.61 -11.74
N THR A 865 -22.37 -7.90 -11.19
CA THR A 865 -23.64 -7.35 -11.70
C THR A 865 -24.09 -6.10 -10.96
N ASP A 866 -23.59 -5.85 -9.76
CA ASP A 866 -23.99 -4.72 -8.94
C ASP A 866 -23.49 -3.38 -9.46
N ASP A 867 -22.33 -3.36 -10.14
CA ASP A 867 -21.79 -2.17 -10.81
C ASP A 867 -22.85 -1.47 -11.69
N LEU A 868 -23.67 -2.27 -12.38
CA LEU A 868 -24.69 -1.79 -13.32
C LEU A 868 -25.78 -0.95 -12.63
N TYR A 869 -26.04 -1.23 -11.36
CA TYR A 869 -27.12 -0.59 -10.61
C TYR A 869 -26.71 0.78 -10.04
N PHE A 870 -25.41 1.00 -9.81
CA PHE A 870 -24.92 2.23 -9.18
C PHE A 870 -25.07 3.47 -10.07
N LEU A 871 -24.89 3.36 -11.38
CA LEU A 871 -25.04 4.51 -12.28
C LEU A 871 -26.47 5.10 -12.22
N PRO A 872 -27.55 4.34 -12.50
CA PRO A 872 -28.91 4.85 -12.36
C PRO A 872 -29.27 5.27 -10.93
N TYR A 873 -28.76 4.59 -9.89
CA TYR A 873 -28.96 4.98 -8.49
C TYR A 873 -28.42 6.40 -8.20
N VAL A 874 -27.18 6.67 -8.60
CA VAL A 874 -26.50 7.94 -8.33
C VAL A 874 -26.99 9.05 -9.24
N VAL A 875 -27.34 8.75 -10.50
CA VAL A 875 -28.02 9.69 -11.40
C VAL A 875 -29.32 10.18 -10.76
N HIS A 876 -30.16 9.27 -10.27
CA HIS A 876 -31.39 9.64 -9.57
C HIS A 876 -31.10 10.50 -8.33
N HIS A 877 -30.15 10.10 -7.49
CA HIS A 877 -29.77 10.86 -6.30
C HIS A 877 -29.31 12.30 -6.66
N TYR A 878 -28.42 12.44 -7.64
CA TYR A 878 -27.89 13.74 -8.07
C TYR A 878 -28.97 14.64 -8.64
N VAL A 879 -29.76 14.19 -9.61
CA VAL A 879 -30.75 15.07 -10.26
C VAL A 879 -31.88 15.44 -9.32
N SER A 880 -32.30 14.50 -8.45
CA SER A 880 -33.33 14.76 -7.45
C SER A 880 -32.87 15.79 -6.43
N ILE A 881 -31.61 15.79 -5.99
CA ILE A 881 -31.09 16.78 -5.02
C ILE A 881 -30.77 18.11 -5.70
N SER A 882 -30.00 18.08 -6.78
CA SER A 882 -29.49 19.29 -7.45
C SER A 882 -30.57 20.04 -8.22
N GLY A 883 -31.54 19.32 -8.78
CA GLY A 883 -32.49 19.83 -9.78
C GLY A 883 -31.92 19.89 -11.21
N ASP A 884 -30.66 19.46 -11.43
CA ASP A 884 -30.01 19.44 -12.74
C ASP A 884 -30.45 18.23 -13.58
N TYR A 885 -31.71 18.25 -14.04
CA TYR A 885 -32.22 17.26 -14.99
C TYR A 885 -31.60 17.37 -16.39
N GLY A 886 -30.88 18.46 -16.68
CA GLY A 886 -30.14 18.64 -17.93
C GLY A 886 -29.09 17.56 -18.14
N LEU A 887 -28.52 17.03 -17.05
CA LEU A 887 -27.59 15.89 -17.08
C LEU A 887 -28.15 14.69 -17.86
N LEU A 888 -29.45 14.42 -17.78
CA LEU A 888 -30.06 13.24 -18.42
C LEU A 888 -29.94 13.25 -19.95
N SER A 889 -29.77 14.44 -20.55
CA SER A 889 -29.65 14.64 -22.00
C SER A 889 -28.20 14.78 -22.48
N GLU A 890 -27.22 14.79 -21.56
CA GLU A 890 -25.80 14.87 -21.91
C GLU A 890 -25.36 13.61 -22.64
N HIS A 891 -24.63 13.78 -23.74
CA HIS A 891 -24.17 12.67 -24.57
C HIS A 891 -22.77 12.23 -24.17
N VAL A 892 -22.59 10.93 -23.99
CA VAL A 892 -21.30 10.31 -23.64
C VAL A 892 -21.07 9.10 -24.54
N PRO A 893 -19.86 8.92 -25.11
CA PRO A 893 -19.54 7.75 -25.92
C PRO A 893 -19.50 6.48 -25.08
N PHE A 894 -19.91 5.36 -25.69
CA PHE A 894 -19.66 4.03 -25.14
C PHE A 894 -18.21 3.60 -25.42
N ILE A 895 -17.79 2.51 -24.80
CA ILE A 895 -16.58 1.77 -25.16
C ILE A 895 -16.93 0.42 -25.80
N VAL A 896 -15.99 -0.17 -26.52
CA VAL A 896 -16.16 -1.47 -27.19
C VAL A 896 -14.98 -2.40 -26.93
N SER A 897 -15.32 -3.64 -26.59
CA SER A 897 -14.43 -4.79 -26.58
C SER A 897 -15.28 -6.08 -26.68
N PRO A 898 -14.71 -7.22 -27.11
CA PRO A 898 -15.45 -8.48 -27.15
C PRO A 898 -16.06 -8.81 -25.78
N PRO A 899 -17.29 -9.32 -25.67
CA PRO A 899 -17.79 -9.83 -24.40
C PRO A 899 -16.86 -10.90 -23.81
N LEU A 900 -16.87 -11.07 -22.48
CA LEU A 900 -16.13 -12.15 -21.83
C LEU A 900 -16.64 -13.51 -22.34
N SER A 901 -15.74 -14.42 -22.72
CA SER A 901 -16.10 -15.82 -23.01
C SER A 901 -16.67 -16.49 -21.76
N ASN A 902 -17.29 -17.68 -21.85
CA ASN A 902 -17.86 -18.37 -20.69
C ASN A 902 -16.81 -18.80 -19.64
N GLU A 903 -15.56 -18.95 -20.04
CA GLU A 903 -14.44 -19.35 -19.20
C GLU A 903 -13.74 -18.15 -18.54
N GLU A 904 -13.94 -16.92 -19.03
CA GLU A 904 -13.29 -15.70 -18.54
C GLU A 904 -14.04 -15.04 -17.38
N GLU A 905 -13.51 -15.10 -16.15
CA GLU A 905 -14.07 -14.41 -14.99
C GLU A 905 -13.90 -12.88 -15.06
N GLU A 906 -12.78 -12.43 -15.62
CA GLU A 906 -12.39 -11.03 -15.77
C GLU A 906 -11.38 -10.85 -16.92
N ARG A 907 -11.26 -9.63 -17.45
CA ARG A 907 -10.23 -9.28 -18.44
C ARG A 907 -9.71 -7.86 -18.23
N PHE A 908 -8.39 -7.72 -18.07
CA PHE A 908 -7.69 -6.42 -18.04
C PHE A 908 -7.34 -5.97 -19.46
N GLU A 909 -7.82 -4.80 -19.88
CA GLU A 909 -7.62 -4.28 -21.22
C GLU A 909 -7.70 -2.75 -21.28
N VAL A 910 -7.25 -2.18 -22.41
CA VAL A 910 -7.55 -0.80 -22.80
C VAL A 910 -8.64 -0.86 -23.86
N PRO A 911 -9.92 -0.62 -23.51
CA PRO A 911 -11.00 -0.71 -24.47
C PRO A 911 -10.98 0.46 -25.45
N GLN A 912 -11.51 0.25 -26.66
CA GLN A 912 -11.60 1.31 -27.66
C GLN A 912 -12.83 2.17 -27.39
N VAL A 913 -12.72 3.48 -27.63
CA VAL A 913 -13.87 4.40 -27.60
C VAL A 913 -14.73 4.13 -28.82
N CYS A 914 -16.02 3.87 -28.60
CA CYS A 914 -17.00 3.65 -29.66
C CYS A 914 -17.39 4.97 -30.33
N GLN A 915 -17.73 4.93 -31.63
CA GLN A 915 -18.34 6.07 -32.32
C GLN A 915 -19.80 6.27 -31.90
N GLU A 916 -20.45 5.22 -31.40
CA GLU A 916 -21.78 5.30 -30.79
C GLU A 916 -21.70 6.05 -29.46
N SER A 917 -22.60 7.02 -29.29
CA SER A 917 -22.81 7.73 -28.03
C SER A 917 -24.29 7.70 -27.68
N GLY A 918 -24.58 7.86 -26.39
CA GLY A 918 -25.94 7.93 -25.89
C GLY A 918 -26.06 8.99 -24.81
N THR A 919 -27.29 9.42 -24.56
CA THR A 919 -27.64 10.25 -23.42
C THR A 919 -27.41 9.52 -22.10
N ILE A 920 -27.17 10.23 -21.00
CA ILE A 920 -27.08 9.59 -19.68
C ILE A 920 -28.34 8.76 -19.34
N TYR A 921 -29.53 9.21 -19.76
CA TYR A 921 -30.75 8.41 -19.64
C TYR A 921 -30.66 7.06 -20.39
N GLU A 922 -30.11 7.04 -21.60
CA GLU A 922 -29.91 5.82 -22.39
C GLU A 922 -28.85 4.90 -21.78
N HIS A 923 -27.74 5.45 -21.27
CA HIS A 923 -26.73 4.70 -20.52
C HIS A 923 -27.36 3.97 -19.32
N CYS A 924 -28.19 4.68 -18.55
CA CYS A 924 -28.95 4.08 -17.46
C CYS A 924 -29.91 2.99 -17.95
N CYS A 925 -30.66 3.23 -19.04
CA CYS A 925 -31.56 2.21 -19.60
C CYS A 925 -30.81 0.93 -19.97
N ARG A 926 -29.65 1.04 -20.64
CA ARG A 926 -28.82 -0.12 -21.00
C ARG A 926 -28.30 -0.87 -19.78
N ALA A 927 -27.89 -0.16 -18.74
CA ALA A 927 -27.44 -0.78 -17.50
C ALA A 927 -28.57 -1.59 -16.83
N LEU A 928 -29.80 -1.04 -16.80
CA LEU A 928 -30.98 -1.73 -16.25
C LEU A 928 -31.39 -2.94 -17.10
N ASP A 929 -31.40 -2.80 -18.42
CA ASP A 929 -31.73 -3.90 -19.35
C ASP A 929 -30.70 -5.04 -19.24
N ARG A 930 -29.41 -4.69 -19.11
CA ARG A 930 -28.35 -5.66 -18.88
C ARG A 930 -28.42 -6.31 -17.50
N GLY A 931 -28.80 -5.54 -16.49
CA GLY A 931 -28.88 -5.94 -15.10
C GLY A 931 -30.09 -6.80 -14.73
N LEU A 932 -31.16 -6.80 -15.53
CA LEU A 932 -32.32 -7.69 -15.37
C LEU A 932 -32.03 -9.10 -15.90
N ARG A 933 -31.11 -9.80 -15.24
CA ARG A 933 -30.80 -11.21 -15.47
C ARG A 933 -31.05 -11.98 -14.20
N LEU A 934 -32.07 -12.82 -14.23
CA LEU A 934 -32.55 -13.55 -13.06
C LEU A 934 -32.20 -15.03 -13.17
N GLY A 935 -31.86 -15.65 -12.04
CA GLY A 935 -31.64 -17.10 -11.95
C GLY A 935 -32.93 -17.88 -11.73
N SER A 936 -32.79 -19.12 -11.26
CA SER A 936 -33.91 -20.05 -11.11
C SER A 936 -34.93 -19.63 -10.06
N HIS A 937 -34.54 -18.80 -9.09
CA HIS A 937 -35.43 -18.30 -8.03
C HIS A 937 -36.00 -16.91 -8.36
N GLY A 938 -35.79 -16.39 -9.58
CA GLY A 938 -36.21 -15.04 -9.95
C GLY A 938 -35.38 -13.93 -9.28
N LEU A 939 -34.18 -14.26 -8.78
CA LEU A 939 -33.27 -13.32 -8.13
C LEU A 939 -32.14 -12.91 -9.08
N PRO A 940 -31.54 -11.71 -8.97
CA PRO A 940 -30.46 -11.30 -9.85
C PRO A 940 -29.25 -12.22 -9.76
N LEU A 941 -28.71 -12.58 -10.92
CA LEU A 941 -27.47 -13.36 -10.99
C LEU A 941 -26.32 -12.58 -10.34
N MET A 942 -25.52 -13.28 -9.54
CA MET A 942 -24.36 -12.73 -8.84
C MET A 942 -23.13 -12.66 -9.74
N GLY A 943 -22.97 -13.58 -10.69
CA GLY A 943 -21.76 -13.65 -11.51
C GLY A 943 -20.51 -13.89 -10.64
N THR A 944 -19.42 -13.18 -10.95
CA THR A 944 -18.13 -13.32 -10.23
C THR A 944 -18.01 -12.41 -9.01
N GLY A 945 -19.13 -11.91 -8.49
CA GLY A 945 -19.20 -11.10 -7.28
C GLY A 945 -20.37 -10.12 -7.31
N ASP A 946 -20.79 -9.70 -6.12
CA ASP A 946 -21.58 -8.47 -5.97
C ASP A 946 -20.73 -7.47 -5.20
N TRP A 947 -21.33 -6.60 -4.38
CA TRP A 947 -20.58 -5.64 -3.57
C TRP A 947 -19.49 -6.29 -2.68
N ASN A 948 -19.64 -7.56 -2.28
CA ASN A 948 -18.55 -8.30 -1.63
C ASN A 948 -17.68 -9.01 -2.67
N ASP A 949 -16.58 -8.35 -3.06
CA ASP A 949 -15.60 -8.88 -4.03
C ASP A 949 -15.03 -10.25 -3.63
N GLY A 950 -15.00 -10.55 -2.33
CA GLY A 950 -14.46 -11.79 -1.78
C GLY A 950 -15.29 -13.04 -2.08
N MET A 951 -16.56 -12.87 -2.45
CA MET A 951 -17.50 -13.94 -2.77
C MET A 951 -17.51 -14.29 -4.27
N ASN A 952 -16.33 -14.25 -4.90
CA ASN A 952 -16.18 -14.33 -6.35
C ASN A 952 -16.47 -15.72 -6.99
N ARG A 953 -16.75 -16.74 -6.18
CA ARG A 953 -17.05 -18.11 -6.63
C ARG A 953 -18.51 -18.51 -6.44
N VAL A 954 -19.37 -17.63 -5.92
CA VAL A 954 -20.77 -17.96 -5.65
C VAL A 954 -21.57 -18.18 -6.94
N GLY A 955 -21.37 -17.34 -7.96
CA GLY A 955 -22.07 -17.43 -9.25
C GLY A 955 -21.13 -17.50 -10.46
N ALA A 956 -19.93 -18.06 -10.29
CA ALA A 956 -18.89 -18.05 -11.33
C ALA A 956 -19.29 -18.86 -12.58
N GLU A 957 -20.18 -19.87 -12.44
CA GLU A 957 -20.76 -20.63 -13.56
C GLU A 957 -21.99 -19.95 -14.17
N GLY A 958 -22.35 -18.75 -13.70
CA GLY A 958 -23.42 -17.92 -14.26
C GLY A 958 -24.84 -18.31 -13.83
N LYS A 959 -24.99 -19.08 -12.74
CA LYS A 959 -26.28 -19.52 -12.19
C LYS A 959 -26.54 -19.02 -10.77
N GLY A 960 -25.49 -18.75 -10.01
CA GLY A 960 -25.62 -18.25 -8.63
C GLY A 960 -26.32 -16.90 -8.58
N GLU A 961 -27.09 -16.67 -7.51
CA GLU A 961 -27.99 -15.53 -7.34
C GLU A 961 -27.67 -14.74 -6.06
N SER A 962 -27.82 -13.42 -6.09
CA SER A 962 -27.59 -12.53 -4.93
C SER A 962 -28.89 -11.91 -4.42
N VAL A 963 -29.19 -12.15 -3.14
CA VAL A 963 -30.36 -11.57 -2.45
C VAL A 963 -30.16 -10.06 -2.23
N TRP A 964 -28.94 -9.65 -1.91
CA TRP A 964 -28.60 -8.24 -1.75
C TRP A 964 -28.79 -7.46 -3.05
N ASN A 965 -28.31 -8.00 -4.19
CA ASN A 965 -28.58 -7.42 -5.50
C ASN A 965 -30.07 -7.31 -5.78
N GLY A 966 -30.88 -8.28 -5.34
CA GLY A 966 -32.33 -8.20 -5.46
C GLY A 966 -32.91 -6.95 -4.77
N TRP A 967 -32.60 -6.74 -3.50
CA TRP A 967 -33.08 -5.55 -2.77
C TRP A 967 -32.54 -4.24 -3.34
N PHE A 968 -31.26 -4.22 -3.70
CA PHE A 968 -30.65 -3.02 -4.27
C PHE A 968 -31.24 -2.70 -5.64
N PHE A 969 -31.32 -3.66 -6.55
CA PHE A 969 -31.86 -3.47 -7.88
C PHE A 969 -33.34 -3.05 -7.86
N LEU A 970 -34.15 -3.62 -6.95
CA LEU A 970 -35.52 -3.16 -6.71
C LEU A 970 -35.56 -1.66 -6.36
N THR A 971 -34.67 -1.22 -5.47
CA THR A 971 -34.53 0.19 -5.08
C THR A 971 -34.19 1.08 -6.29
N VAL A 972 -33.30 0.60 -7.15
CA VAL A 972 -32.90 1.28 -8.38
C VAL A 972 -34.05 1.35 -9.39
N LEU A 973 -34.81 0.28 -9.59
CA LEU A 973 -35.97 0.26 -10.49
C LEU A 973 -37.04 1.27 -10.04
N ARG A 974 -37.34 1.33 -8.74
CA ARG A 974 -38.27 2.32 -8.17
C ARG A 974 -37.78 3.75 -8.39
N SER A 975 -36.49 4.00 -8.14
CA SER A 975 -35.85 5.29 -8.35
C SER A 975 -35.87 5.71 -9.82
N PHE A 976 -35.59 4.78 -10.72
CA PHE A 976 -35.55 5.04 -12.16
C PHE A 976 -36.94 5.23 -12.76
N ALA A 977 -37.98 4.63 -12.18
CA ALA A 977 -39.37 4.94 -12.57
C ALA A 977 -39.70 6.44 -12.39
N ALA A 978 -39.11 7.11 -11.39
CA ALA A 978 -39.26 8.56 -11.23
C ALA A 978 -38.53 9.33 -12.35
N ILE A 979 -37.30 8.91 -12.69
CA ILE A 979 -36.53 9.48 -13.81
C ILE A 979 -37.26 9.31 -15.15
N ALA A 980 -37.71 8.10 -15.46
CA ALA A 980 -38.46 7.81 -16.69
C ALA A 980 -39.77 8.62 -16.76
N SER A 981 -40.42 8.87 -15.62
CA SER A 981 -41.60 9.73 -15.56
C SER A 981 -41.29 11.18 -15.93
N VAL A 982 -40.16 11.73 -15.46
CA VAL A 982 -39.71 13.09 -15.83
C VAL A 982 -39.36 13.17 -17.32
N MET A 983 -38.74 12.12 -17.86
CA MET A 983 -38.43 12.02 -19.30
C MET A 983 -39.66 11.74 -20.19
N GLY A 984 -40.83 11.51 -19.60
CA GLY A 984 -42.06 11.22 -20.34
C GLY A 984 -42.14 9.79 -20.92
N ASP A 985 -41.24 8.89 -20.54
CA ASP A 985 -41.19 7.51 -21.03
C ASP A 985 -42.11 6.58 -20.23
N LYS A 986 -43.39 6.61 -20.58
CA LYS A 986 -44.44 5.81 -19.90
C LYS A 986 -44.19 4.30 -19.97
N LYS A 987 -43.54 3.81 -21.04
CA LYS A 987 -43.24 2.38 -21.20
C LYS A 987 -42.20 1.94 -20.17
N ARG A 988 -41.12 2.72 -20.05
CA ARG A 988 -40.07 2.44 -19.05
C ARG A 988 -40.59 2.58 -17.62
N VAL A 989 -41.49 3.53 -17.34
CA VAL A 989 -42.16 3.62 -16.04
C VAL A 989 -42.92 2.32 -15.69
N SER A 990 -43.72 1.78 -16.63
CA SER A 990 -44.47 0.53 -16.40
C SER A 990 -43.51 -0.64 -16.17
N TRP A 991 -42.52 -0.79 -17.05
CA TRP A 991 -41.51 -1.84 -16.96
C TRP A 991 -40.78 -1.82 -15.61
N CYS A 992 -40.31 -0.65 -15.16
CA CYS A 992 -39.63 -0.52 -13.88
C CYS A 992 -40.53 -0.94 -12.70
N LYS A 993 -41.80 -0.54 -12.71
CA LYS A 993 -42.75 -0.88 -11.64
C LYS A 993 -43.08 -2.38 -11.62
N GLU A 994 -43.35 -2.96 -12.79
CA GLU A 994 -43.67 -4.38 -12.94
C GLU A 994 -42.48 -5.27 -12.55
N SER A 995 -41.27 -4.95 -13.04
CA SER A 995 -40.05 -5.68 -12.69
C SER A 995 -39.71 -5.55 -11.21
N ALA A 996 -39.89 -4.36 -10.60
CA ALA A 996 -39.66 -4.18 -9.17
C ALA A 996 -40.62 -5.01 -8.32
N GLU A 997 -41.89 -5.12 -8.72
CA GLU A 997 -42.88 -5.91 -7.99
C GLU A 997 -42.65 -7.41 -8.15
N ALA A 998 -42.32 -7.88 -9.36
CA ALA A 998 -41.96 -9.28 -9.59
C ALA A 998 -40.74 -9.69 -8.73
N LEU A 999 -39.70 -8.84 -8.70
CA LEU A 999 -38.51 -9.08 -7.89
C LEU A 999 -38.82 -9.07 -6.38
N ARG A 1000 -39.71 -8.17 -5.92
CA ARG A 1000 -40.18 -8.15 -4.52
C ARG A 1000 -40.84 -9.48 -4.14
N MET A 1001 -41.70 -10.02 -5.00
CA MET A 1001 -42.37 -11.29 -4.76
C MET A 1001 -41.36 -12.44 -4.66
N SER A 1002 -40.41 -12.52 -5.60
CA SER A 1002 -39.35 -13.54 -5.58
C SER A 1002 -38.45 -13.46 -4.35
N LEU A 1003 -38.08 -12.25 -3.90
CA LEU A 1003 -37.31 -12.05 -2.68
C LEU A 1003 -38.06 -12.55 -1.44
N GLU A 1004 -39.34 -12.19 -1.31
CA GLU A 1004 -40.14 -12.63 -0.16
C GLU A 1004 -40.43 -14.13 -0.17
N GLU A 1005 -40.55 -14.75 -1.34
CA GLU A 1005 -40.80 -16.18 -1.46
C GLU A 1005 -39.53 -17.01 -1.22
N HIS A 1006 -38.43 -16.64 -1.88
CA HIS A 1006 -37.24 -17.50 -1.95
C HIS A 1006 -36.08 -17.05 -1.06
N ALA A 1007 -35.99 -15.78 -0.65
CA ALA A 1007 -34.87 -15.34 0.17
C ALA A 1007 -35.11 -15.50 1.68
N TRP A 1008 -36.34 -15.70 2.15
CA TRP A 1008 -36.62 -15.81 3.59
C TRP A 1008 -36.19 -17.17 4.17
N ASP A 1009 -35.37 -17.14 5.22
CA ASP A 1009 -34.82 -18.33 5.90
C ASP A 1009 -35.49 -18.62 7.26
N GLY A 1010 -36.61 -17.95 7.56
CA GLY A 1010 -37.38 -18.15 8.79
C GLY A 1010 -37.16 -17.09 9.86
N SER A 1011 -35.93 -16.59 10.02
CA SER A 1011 -35.59 -15.51 10.96
C SER A 1011 -34.87 -14.31 10.34
N TRP A 1012 -34.20 -14.50 9.21
CA TRP A 1012 -33.53 -13.48 8.41
C TRP A 1012 -33.58 -13.88 6.93
N TYR A 1013 -33.17 -12.98 6.04
CA TYR A 1013 -33.03 -13.26 4.62
C TYR A 1013 -31.67 -13.94 4.35
N ARG A 1014 -31.64 -14.88 3.41
CA ARG A 1014 -30.43 -15.53 2.91
C ARG A 1014 -29.51 -14.50 2.25
N ARG A 1015 -28.23 -14.85 2.14
CA ARG A 1015 -27.22 -14.01 1.49
C ARG A 1015 -27.22 -14.18 -0.03
N ALA A 1016 -27.25 -15.42 -0.49
CA ALA A 1016 -27.11 -15.79 -1.89
C ALA A 1016 -27.47 -17.27 -2.10
N TYR A 1017 -27.47 -17.70 -3.36
CA TYR A 1017 -27.46 -19.09 -3.79
C TYR A 1017 -26.22 -19.35 -4.65
N PHE A 1018 -25.54 -20.47 -4.40
CA PHE A 1018 -24.45 -20.94 -5.27
C PHE A 1018 -24.99 -21.41 -6.63
N ASP A 1019 -24.09 -21.59 -7.60
CA ASP A 1019 -24.43 -22.12 -8.94
C ASP A 1019 -25.17 -23.48 -8.91
N ASP A 1020 -24.97 -24.28 -7.87
CA ASP A 1020 -25.64 -25.58 -7.66
C ASP A 1020 -26.98 -25.48 -6.90
N GLY A 1021 -27.41 -24.27 -6.52
CA GLY A 1021 -28.60 -24.00 -5.73
C GLY A 1021 -28.41 -24.14 -4.21
N THR A 1022 -27.20 -24.42 -3.73
CA THR A 1022 -26.91 -24.43 -2.28
C THR A 1022 -27.11 -23.03 -1.69
N PRO A 1023 -27.88 -22.87 -0.60
CA PRO A 1023 -28.06 -21.57 0.03
C PRO A 1023 -26.82 -21.13 0.83
N LEU A 1024 -26.54 -19.83 0.79
CA LEU A 1024 -25.53 -19.13 1.59
C LEU A 1024 -26.22 -18.09 2.48
N GLY A 1025 -25.71 -17.85 3.70
CA GLY A 1025 -26.40 -16.97 4.66
C GLY A 1025 -27.63 -17.65 5.28
N SER A 1026 -27.57 -18.96 5.45
CA SER A 1026 -28.67 -19.79 5.93
C SER A 1026 -28.36 -20.39 7.31
N LEU A 1027 -29.40 -20.59 8.12
CA LEU A 1027 -29.33 -21.32 9.38
C LEU A 1027 -28.75 -22.74 9.21
N SER A 1028 -28.90 -23.33 8.03
CA SER A 1028 -28.36 -24.66 7.70
C SER A 1028 -26.86 -24.67 7.41
N ASN A 1029 -26.20 -23.51 7.34
CA ASN A 1029 -24.76 -23.42 7.08
C ASN A 1029 -23.94 -23.52 8.39
N ASP A 1030 -22.75 -24.12 8.31
CA ASP A 1030 -21.81 -24.17 9.44
C ASP A 1030 -21.06 -22.83 9.62
N GLU A 1031 -20.93 -22.05 8.54
CA GLU A 1031 -20.21 -20.78 8.44
C GLU A 1031 -21.09 -19.80 7.66
N CYS A 1032 -20.97 -18.49 7.92
CA CYS A 1032 -21.79 -17.43 7.32
C CYS A 1032 -23.29 -17.75 7.39
N GLN A 1033 -23.81 -17.93 8.61
CA GLN A 1033 -25.22 -18.23 8.85
C GLN A 1033 -26.12 -17.02 8.67
N ILE A 1034 -25.64 -15.85 9.04
CA ILE A 1034 -26.33 -14.56 8.87
C ILE A 1034 -25.32 -13.55 8.35
N ASP A 1035 -25.73 -12.82 7.31
CA ASP A 1035 -24.99 -11.68 6.74
C ASP A 1035 -25.83 -10.42 6.93
N ALA A 1036 -25.22 -9.31 7.31
CA ALA A 1036 -25.89 -8.04 7.60
C ALA A 1036 -26.51 -7.37 6.35
N ILE A 1037 -25.89 -7.52 5.17
CA ILE A 1037 -26.24 -6.66 4.02
C ILE A 1037 -27.63 -6.94 3.42
N PRO A 1038 -28.11 -8.20 3.26
CA PRO A 1038 -29.46 -8.44 2.75
C PRO A 1038 -30.53 -7.91 3.72
N GLN A 1039 -30.23 -7.93 5.03
CA GLN A 1039 -31.18 -7.53 6.08
C GLN A 1039 -31.34 -6.00 6.09
N ALA A 1040 -30.21 -5.29 6.07
CA ALA A 1040 -30.20 -3.84 5.98
C ALA A 1040 -30.92 -3.35 4.71
N TRP A 1041 -30.65 -3.99 3.56
CA TRP A 1041 -31.24 -3.58 2.29
C TRP A 1041 -32.71 -3.94 2.10
N ALA A 1042 -33.22 -4.98 2.77
CA ALA A 1042 -34.66 -5.22 2.85
C ALA A 1042 -35.40 -4.01 3.45
N VAL A 1043 -34.81 -3.36 4.46
CA VAL A 1043 -35.33 -2.11 5.05
C VAL A 1043 -35.07 -0.90 4.16
N ILE A 1044 -33.83 -0.71 3.70
CA ILE A 1044 -33.43 0.49 2.90
C ILE A 1044 -34.26 0.59 1.62
N SER A 1045 -34.62 -0.54 1.00
CA SER A 1045 -35.46 -0.57 -0.20
C SER A 1045 -36.91 -0.10 0.04
N GLY A 1046 -37.37 -0.11 1.30
CA GLY A 1046 -38.76 0.13 1.66
C GLY A 1046 -39.74 -0.86 1.01
N ALA A 1047 -39.27 -2.07 0.67
CA ALA A 1047 -40.03 -3.06 -0.09
C ALA A 1047 -40.16 -4.42 0.61
N GLY A 1048 -39.28 -4.70 1.58
CA GLY A 1048 -39.39 -5.91 2.39
C GLY A 1048 -40.66 -5.90 3.24
N ASP A 1049 -41.18 -7.09 3.53
CA ASP A 1049 -42.24 -7.25 4.51
C ASP A 1049 -41.81 -6.67 5.86
N ALA A 1050 -42.63 -5.79 6.43
CA ALA A 1050 -42.24 -4.98 7.58
C ALA A 1050 -41.91 -5.83 8.83
N ASP A 1051 -42.67 -6.91 9.06
CA ASP A 1051 -42.46 -7.80 10.20
C ASP A 1051 -41.20 -8.63 10.01
N ARG A 1052 -40.97 -9.16 8.80
CA ARG A 1052 -39.75 -9.91 8.45
C ARG A 1052 -38.51 -9.04 8.50
N ALA A 1053 -38.54 -7.85 7.92
CA ALA A 1053 -37.42 -6.91 7.92
C ALA A 1053 -37.07 -6.47 9.36
N SER A 1054 -38.06 -6.16 10.19
CA SER A 1054 -37.86 -5.87 11.62
C SER A 1054 -37.30 -7.07 12.39
N LYS A 1055 -37.80 -8.29 12.12
CA LYS A 1055 -37.25 -9.53 12.70
C LYS A 1055 -35.80 -9.77 12.28
N ALA A 1056 -35.47 -9.58 11.01
CA ALA A 1056 -34.11 -9.74 10.49
C ALA A 1056 -33.14 -8.72 11.11
N MET A 1057 -33.54 -7.45 11.26
CA MET A 1057 -32.71 -6.43 11.91
C MET A 1057 -32.52 -6.68 13.42
N ARG A 1058 -33.49 -7.29 14.11
CA ARG A 1058 -33.28 -7.79 15.48
C ARG A 1058 -32.23 -8.90 15.52
N ALA A 1059 -32.24 -9.83 14.56
CA ALA A 1059 -31.22 -10.87 14.48
C ALA A 1059 -29.82 -10.28 14.21
N VAL A 1060 -29.72 -9.24 13.36
CA VAL A 1060 -28.46 -8.49 13.17
C VAL A 1060 -27.99 -7.88 14.49
N TRP A 1061 -28.89 -7.21 15.23
CA TRP A 1061 -28.55 -6.63 16.54
C TRP A 1061 -28.05 -7.68 17.53
N GLU A 1062 -28.76 -8.81 17.65
CA GLU A 1062 -28.45 -9.84 18.63
C GLU A 1062 -27.20 -10.66 18.30
N ARG A 1063 -26.86 -10.83 17.01
CA ARG A 1063 -25.78 -11.71 16.57
C ARG A 1063 -24.53 -11.00 16.06
N LEU A 1064 -24.68 -9.83 15.45
CA LEU A 1064 -23.59 -9.16 14.72
C LEU A 1064 -23.12 -7.85 15.38
N VAL A 1065 -23.90 -7.30 16.32
CA VAL A 1065 -23.55 -6.05 17.03
C VAL A 1065 -22.97 -6.37 18.41
N HIS A 1066 -21.68 -6.13 18.58
CA HIS A 1066 -20.92 -6.38 19.80
C HIS A 1066 -20.54 -5.05 20.46
N THR A 1067 -21.41 -4.54 21.33
CA THR A 1067 -21.30 -3.19 21.91
C THR A 1067 -20.03 -3.00 22.76
N GLU A 1068 -19.61 -4.02 23.50
CA GLU A 1068 -18.41 -4.02 24.34
C GLU A 1068 -17.12 -3.93 23.53
N ASN A 1069 -17.17 -4.43 22.29
CA ASN A 1069 -16.07 -4.40 21.34
C ASN A 1069 -16.21 -3.28 20.29
N LYS A 1070 -17.28 -2.49 20.34
CA LYS A 1070 -17.62 -1.44 19.36
C LYS A 1070 -17.60 -1.97 17.92
N LEU A 1071 -18.14 -3.17 17.71
CA LEU A 1071 -18.03 -3.90 16.45
C LEU A 1071 -19.41 -4.22 15.87
N VAL A 1072 -19.56 -4.03 14.56
CA VAL A 1072 -20.72 -4.46 13.77
C VAL A 1072 -20.22 -5.38 12.67
N GLN A 1073 -20.30 -6.70 12.89
CA GLN A 1073 -19.76 -7.70 11.96
C GLN A 1073 -20.56 -7.76 10.65
N LEU A 1074 -19.86 -8.09 9.55
CA LEU A 1074 -20.49 -8.33 8.26
C LEU A 1074 -21.32 -9.62 8.28
N PHE A 1075 -20.77 -10.71 8.80
CA PHE A 1075 -21.47 -11.99 8.96
C PHE A 1075 -20.84 -12.84 10.07
N ASP A 1076 -21.58 -13.86 10.52
CA ASP A 1076 -21.15 -14.81 11.55
C ASP A 1076 -21.72 -16.22 11.29
N PRO A 1077 -20.96 -17.30 11.56
CA PRO A 1077 -19.51 -17.34 11.85
C PRO A 1077 -18.63 -17.03 10.62
N PRO A 1078 -17.36 -16.61 10.79
CA PRO A 1078 -16.41 -16.45 9.67
C PRO A 1078 -16.14 -17.78 8.95
N PHE A 1079 -15.75 -17.72 7.66
CA PHE A 1079 -15.29 -18.90 6.93
C PHE A 1079 -13.89 -19.34 7.41
N ASP A 1080 -13.71 -20.63 7.68
CA ASP A 1080 -12.41 -21.22 8.04
C ASP A 1080 -12.25 -22.64 7.46
N LYS A 1081 -12.97 -23.62 8.00
CA LYS A 1081 -12.77 -25.06 7.74
C LYS A 1081 -13.99 -25.75 7.12
N GLY A 1082 -15.11 -25.03 6.97
CA GLY A 1082 -16.36 -25.56 6.43
C GLY A 1082 -16.23 -26.01 4.97
N LYS A 1083 -17.29 -26.58 4.42
CA LYS A 1083 -17.28 -27.10 3.04
C LYS A 1083 -17.49 -26.01 1.99
N LEU A 1084 -18.21 -24.94 2.33
CA LEU A 1084 -18.55 -23.86 1.40
C LEU A 1084 -17.28 -23.19 0.83
N GLN A 1085 -17.33 -22.87 -0.47
CA GLN A 1085 -16.24 -22.25 -1.23
C GLN A 1085 -16.72 -20.93 -1.87
N PRO A 1086 -16.98 -19.89 -1.07
CA PRO A 1086 -17.53 -18.62 -1.57
C PRO A 1086 -16.54 -17.84 -2.46
N GLY A 1087 -15.25 -18.10 -2.36
CA GLY A 1087 -14.20 -17.38 -3.08
C GLY A 1087 -12.98 -17.10 -2.22
N TYR A 1088 -12.17 -16.12 -2.62
CA TYR A 1088 -10.92 -15.80 -1.92
C TYR A 1088 -11.13 -15.26 -0.51
N ILE A 1089 -12.35 -14.83 -0.15
CA ILE A 1089 -12.71 -14.38 1.21
C ILE A 1089 -12.34 -15.41 2.28
N LYS A 1090 -12.43 -16.70 1.97
CA LYS A 1090 -12.07 -17.79 2.88
C LYS A 1090 -10.56 -17.93 3.10
N GLY A 1091 -9.76 -17.36 2.20
CA GLY A 1091 -8.31 -17.26 2.33
C GLY A 1091 -7.88 -16.27 3.41
N TYR A 1092 -8.70 -15.26 3.73
CA TYR A 1092 -8.42 -14.40 4.88
C TYR A 1092 -8.48 -15.20 6.18
N VAL A 1093 -7.66 -14.79 7.14
CA VAL A 1093 -7.80 -15.25 8.53
C VAL A 1093 -9.23 -14.92 9.03
N PRO A 1094 -9.90 -15.81 9.78
CA PRO A 1094 -11.20 -15.54 10.37
C PRO A 1094 -11.26 -14.23 11.17
N GLY A 1095 -12.33 -13.46 11.01
CA GLY A 1095 -12.56 -12.18 11.68
C GLY A 1095 -11.75 -11.00 11.12
N ILE A 1096 -11.01 -11.20 10.04
CA ILE A 1096 -10.29 -10.13 9.34
C ILE A 1096 -11.09 -9.72 8.11
N ARG A 1097 -11.19 -8.40 7.90
CA ARG A 1097 -11.75 -7.83 6.68
C ARG A 1097 -13.17 -8.33 6.39
N GLU A 1098 -13.47 -8.68 5.14
CA GLU A 1098 -14.79 -9.19 4.74
C GLU A 1098 -15.09 -10.55 5.38
N ASN A 1099 -14.10 -11.33 5.85
CA ASN A 1099 -14.32 -12.66 6.44
C ASN A 1099 -14.75 -12.61 7.92
N GLY A 1100 -15.97 -12.13 8.17
CA GLY A 1100 -16.58 -12.04 9.51
C GLY A 1100 -15.99 -10.95 10.42
N GLY A 1101 -15.17 -10.05 9.89
CA GLY A 1101 -14.85 -8.78 10.54
C GLY A 1101 -16.00 -7.76 10.40
N GLN A 1102 -15.83 -6.58 10.98
CA GLN A 1102 -16.64 -5.43 10.58
C GLN A 1102 -16.09 -4.89 9.28
N TYR A 1103 -16.93 -4.83 8.26
CA TYR A 1103 -16.68 -3.99 7.09
C TYR A 1103 -17.52 -2.73 7.24
N THR A 1104 -16.89 -1.60 7.58
CA THR A 1104 -17.55 -0.39 8.08
C THR A 1104 -18.57 0.18 7.10
N HIS A 1105 -18.39 -0.04 5.80
CA HIS A 1105 -19.35 0.34 4.78
C HIS A 1105 -20.68 -0.42 4.94
N ALA A 1106 -20.65 -1.75 5.10
CA ALA A 1106 -21.85 -2.55 5.37
C ALA A 1106 -22.47 -2.20 6.73
N ALA A 1107 -21.63 -1.94 7.75
CA ALA A 1107 -22.12 -1.50 9.05
C ALA A 1107 -22.84 -0.15 9.00
N ALA A 1108 -22.42 0.77 8.12
CA ALA A 1108 -23.13 2.03 7.89
C ALA A 1108 -24.54 1.79 7.32
N TRP A 1109 -24.73 0.78 6.46
CA TRP A 1109 -26.07 0.39 6.00
C TRP A 1109 -26.94 -0.18 7.12
N VAL A 1110 -26.35 -0.91 8.07
CA VAL A 1110 -27.08 -1.36 9.27
C VAL A 1110 -27.58 -0.14 10.05
N ALA A 1111 -26.72 0.86 10.29
CA ALA A 1111 -27.11 2.10 10.95
C ALA A 1111 -28.20 2.88 10.19
N LEU A 1112 -28.09 2.96 8.85
CA LEU A 1112 -29.11 3.55 7.99
C LEU A 1112 -30.45 2.82 8.10
N ALA A 1113 -30.45 1.50 7.98
CA ALA A 1113 -31.65 0.68 8.11
C ALA A 1113 -32.31 0.86 9.48
N THR A 1114 -31.53 0.87 10.56
CA THR A 1114 -32.05 1.12 11.92
C THR A 1114 -32.69 2.51 12.05
N ALA A 1115 -32.09 3.54 11.46
CA ALA A 1115 -32.66 4.90 11.43
C ALA A 1115 -33.99 4.95 10.67
N LEU A 1116 -34.07 4.25 9.52
CA LEU A 1116 -35.28 4.17 8.68
C LEU A 1116 -36.42 3.38 9.33
N LEU A 1117 -36.12 2.47 10.27
CA LEU A 1117 -37.11 1.83 11.14
C LEU A 1117 -37.64 2.75 12.26
N GLY A 1118 -37.08 3.95 12.41
CA GLY A 1118 -37.46 4.92 13.44
C GLY A 1118 -36.80 4.70 14.80
N ASP A 1119 -35.78 3.82 14.91
CA ASP A 1119 -35.04 3.60 16.16
C ASP A 1119 -33.82 4.53 16.26
N GLY A 1120 -34.08 5.81 16.54
CA GLY A 1120 -33.04 6.86 16.61
C GLY A 1120 -31.98 6.60 17.68
N ASN A 1121 -32.34 5.93 18.79
CA ASN A 1121 -31.40 5.56 19.84
C ASN A 1121 -30.37 4.55 19.35
N ARG A 1122 -30.82 3.43 18.75
CA ARG A 1122 -29.89 2.43 18.22
C ARG A 1122 -29.16 2.89 16.98
N ALA A 1123 -29.81 3.67 16.11
CA ALA A 1123 -29.16 4.24 14.93
C ALA A 1123 -27.96 5.11 15.31
N PHE A 1124 -28.14 6.00 16.29
CA PHE A 1124 -27.05 6.83 16.79
C PHE A 1124 -25.99 6.00 17.54
N GLN A 1125 -26.38 4.97 18.30
CA GLN A 1125 -25.43 4.07 18.95
C GLN A 1125 -24.54 3.35 17.92
N LEU A 1126 -25.12 2.83 16.84
CA LEU A 1126 -24.37 2.21 15.75
C LEU A 1126 -23.43 3.22 15.09
N TRP A 1127 -23.94 4.40 14.71
CA TRP A 1127 -23.10 5.47 14.14
C TRP A 1127 -21.92 5.82 15.06
N SER A 1128 -22.17 5.92 16.37
CA SER A 1128 -21.17 6.20 17.40
C SER A 1128 -20.14 5.07 17.54
N MET A 1129 -20.55 3.80 17.40
CA MET A 1129 -19.63 2.65 17.33
C MET A 1129 -18.77 2.66 16.06
N LEU A 1130 -19.22 3.25 14.96
CA LEU A 1130 -18.42 3.35 13.72
C LEU A 1130 -17.50 4.58 13.70
N ASN A 1131 -17.73 5.56 14.57
CA ASN A 1131 -16.93 6.77 14.66
C ASN A 1131 -15.51 6.45 15.19
N PRO A 1132 -14.44 6.70 14.42
CA PRO A 1132 -13.06 6.39 14.80
C PRO A 1132 -12.61 7.09 16.09
N ILE A 1133 -13.17 8.27 16.42
CA ILE A 1133 -12.87 8.98 17.68
C ILE A 1133 -13.20 8.09 18.88
N ASN A 1134 -14.33 7.39 18.81
CA ASN A 1134 -14.80 6.54 19.90
C ASN A 1134 -13.98 5.26 20.05
N HIS A 1135 -13.16 4.88 19.07
CA HIS A 1135 -12.23 3.75 19.17
C HIS A 1135 -10.91 4.09 19.83
N ALA A 1136 -10.62 5.37 20.08
CA ALA A 1136 -9.35 5.81 20.62
C ALA A 1136 -9.55 6.92 21.66
N LEU A 1137 -10.47 6.75 22.62
CA LEU A 1137 -10.73 7.75 23.67
C LEU A 1137 -9.68 7.74 24.79
N SER A 1138 -8.89 6.67 24.89
CA SER A 1138 -7.85 6.49 25.88
C SER A 1138 -6.57 5.90 25.27
N PRO A 1139 -5.43 5.94 25.98
CA PRO A 1139 -4.20 5.30 25.51
C PRO A 1139 -4.38 3.79 25.27
N LYS A 1140 -5.17 3.11 26.11
CA LYS A 1140 -5.46 1.68 25.96
C LYS A 1140 -6.29 1.41 24.71
N ASP A 1141 -7.30 2.25 24.44
CA ASP A 1141 -8.13 2.13 23.25
C ASP A 1141 -7.31 2.43 21.99
N THR A 1142 -6.38 3.40 22.06
CA THR A 1142 -5.45 3.72 20.98
C THR A 1142 -4.54 2.54 20.63
N GLU A 1143 -3.98 1.85 21.62
CA GLU A 1143 -3.18 0.64 21.42
C GLU A 1143 -4.01 -0.58 20.95
N ARG A 1144 -5.34 -0.54 21.15
CA ARG A 1144 -6.26 -1.56 20.61
C ARG A 1144 -6.63 -1.26 19.16
N TYR A 1145 -7.05 -0.04 18.86
CA TYR A 1145 -7.50 0.39 17.54
C TYR A 1145 -6.36 0.54 16.54
N MET A 1146 -5.16 0.92 17.02
CA MET A 1146 -3.90 1.12 16.29
C MET A 1146 -3.88 2.31 15.31
N VAL A 1147 -4.90 2.43 14.47
CA VAL A 1147 -4.96 3.34 13.32
C VAL A 1147 -5.54 4.73 13.67
N GLU A 1148 -5.65 5.61 12.68
CA GLU A 1148 -6.02 7.01 12.85
C GLU A 1148 -7.42 7.21 13.46
N PRO A 1149 -7.57 8.02 14.52
CA PRO A 1149 -8.86 8.28 15.15
C PRO A 1149 -9.66 9.42 14.51
N TYR A 1150 -9.17 9.99 13.41
CA TYR A 1150 -9.76 11.13 12.70
C TYR A 1150 -10.18 10.79 11.27
N VAL A 1151 -10.01 9.54 10.82
CA VAL A 1151 -10.54 9.03 9.55
C VAL A 1151 -11.16 7.67 9.75
N VAL A 1152 -12.18 7.35 8.96
CA VAL A 1152 -12.88 6.08 9.05
C VAL A 1152 -12.03 4.97 8.44
N SER A 1153 -11.91 3.84 9.14
CA SER A 1153 -11.33 2.61 8.58
C SER A 1153 -12.36 1.84 7.76
N ALA A 1154 -11.91 1.22 6.67
CA ALA A 1154 -12.69 0.30 5.84
C ALA A 1154 -13.23 -0.86 6.67
N ASP A 1155 -12.44 -1.28 7.65
CA ASP A 1155 -12.72 -2.47 8.44
C ASP A 1155 -12.19 -2.36 9.88
N VAL A 1156 -12.79 -3.16 10.77
CA VAL A 1156 -12.36 -3.38 12.16
C VAL A 1156 -12.40 -4.90 12.41
N TYR A 1157 -11.30 -5.44 12.93
CA TYR A 1157 -11.15 -6.88 13.10
C TYR A 1157 -12.00 -7.43 14.24
N GLY A 1158 -12.65 -8.57 14.00
CA GLY A 1158 -13.59 -9.20 14.93
C GLY A 1158 -13.01 -10.34 15.77
N ALA A 1159 -11.94 -11.00 15.31
CA ALA A 1159 -11.39 -12.19 15.99
C ALA A 1159 -10.11 -11.90 16.78
N PHE A 1160 -9.92 -12.66 17.86
CA PHE A 1160 -8.69 -12.67 18.66
C PHE A 1160 -7.48 -13.10 17.81
N PRO A 1161 -6.29 -12.50 17.98
CA PRO A 1161 -5.90 -11.50 18.98
C PRO A 1161 -6.16 -10.04 18.58
N HIS A 1162 -6.88 -9.79 17.48
CA HIS A 1162 -7.02 -8.45 16.90
C HIS A 1162 -8.38 -7.79 17.11
N THR A 1163 -9.27 -8.35 17.94
CA THR A 1163 -10.61 -7.81 18.16
C THR A 1163 -10.59 -6.32 18.52
N GLY A 1164 -11.19 -5.49 17.67
CA GLY A 1164 -11.27 -4.02 17.82
C GLY A 1164 -10.10 -3.25 17.20
N ARG A 1165 -9.15 -3.92 16.53
CA ARG A 1165 -8.10 -3.25 15.74
C ARG A 1165 -8.66 -2.75 14.41
N GLY A 1166 -8.38 -1.51 14.07
CA GLY A 1166 -8.71 -0.95 12.76
C GLY A 1166 -7.80 -1.51 11.66
N GLY A 1167 -8.41 -1.75 10.49
CA GLY A 1167 -7.73 -2.18 9.27
C GLY A 1167 -7.35 -1.01 8.37
N TRP A 1168 -7.79 -1.04 7.11
CA TRP A 1168 -7.35 -0.04 6.13
C TRP A 1168 -8.02 1.31 6.35
N THR A 1169 -7.25 2.35 6.69
CA THR A 1169 -7.75 3.73 6.80
C THR A 1169 -7.66 4.49 5.49
N TRP A 1170 -8.35 5.64 5.44
CA TRP A 1170 -8.45 6.55 4.29
C TRP A 1170 -9.19 5.98 3.07
N TYR A 1171 -8.66 4.95 2.42
CA TYR A 1171 -9.16 4.42 1.15
C TYR A 1171 -10.40 3.53 1.35
N THR A 1172 -11.53 4.13 1.70
CA THR A 1172 -12.84 3.46 1.81
C THR A 1172 -14.02 4.36 1.47
N GLY A 1173 -15.09 3.79 0.91
CA GLY A 1173 -16.39 4.46 0.74
C GLY A 1173 -17.21 4.59 2.02
N SER A 1174 -16.74 4.03 3.14
CA SER A 1174 -17.41 4.13 4.45
C SER A 1174 -17.60 5.58 4.91
N ALA A 1175 -16.67 6.49 4.60
CA ALA A 1175 -16.77 7.89 5.01
C ALA A 1175 -17.97 8.60 4.36
N GLY A 1176 -18.20 8.35 3.07
CA GLY A 1176 -19.35 8.89 2.34
C GLY A 1176 -20.67 8.38 2.89
N TRP A 1177 -20.78 7.07 3.13
CA TRP A 1177 -21.97 6.49 3.74
C TRP A 1177 -22.22 6.98 5.15
N LEU A 1178 -21.19 7.05 6.01
CA LEU A 1178 -21.35 7.51 7.39
C LEU A 1178 -21.81 8.97 7.46
N TYR A 1179 -21.33 9.82 6.54
CA TYR A 1179 -21.81 11.19 6.38
C TYR A 1179 -23.29 11.22 5.96
N ARG A 1180 -23.68 10.42 4.95
CA ARG A 1180 -25.07 10.32 4.51
C ARG A 1180 -26.00 9.80 5.59
N VAL A 1181 -25.60 8.77 6.35
CA VAL A 1181 -26.39 8.29 7.51
C VAL A 1181 -26.58 9.40 8.54
N GLY A 1182 -25.50 10.11 8.88
CA GLY A 1182 -25.56 11.22 9.84
C GLY A 1182 -26.49 12.33 9.39
N LEU A 1183 -26.34 12.80 8.15
CA LEU A 1183 -27.09 13.94 7.61
C LEU A 1183 -28.52 13.57 7.20
N GLU A 1184 -28.68 12.55 6.35
CA GLU A 1184 -29.93 12.23 5.66
C GLU A 1184 -30.90 11.42 6.54
N ALA A 1185 -30.39 10.62 7.49
CA ALA A 1185 -31.21 9.68 8.26
C ALA A 1185 -31.31 10.02 9.75
N ILE A 1186 -30.18 10.30 10.44
CA ILE A 1186 -30.20 10.65 11.86
C ILE A 1186 -30.71 12.09 12.05
N LEU A 1187 -30.04 13.07 11.43
CA LEU A 1187 -30.49 14.47 11.45
C LEU A 1187 -31.69 14.71 10.52
N GLY A 1188 -31.95 13.79 9.58
CA GLY A 1188 -33.13 13.85 8.73
C GLY A 1188 -33.16 14.99 7.72
N ILE A 1189 -32.02 15.56 7.35
CA ILE A 1189 -31.92 16.69 6.42
C ILE A 1189 -31.86 16.13 4.99
N ARG A 1190 -32.93 16.32 4.21
CA ARG A 1190 -33.02 15.80 2.85
C ARG A 1190 -33.50 16.87 1.88
N ARG A 1191 -32.79 17.07 0.77
CA ARG A 1191 -33.16 18.04 -0.26
C ARG A 1191 -33.70 17.33 -1.50
N GLN A 1192 -34.76 17.87 -2.08
CA GLN A 1192 -35.26 17.50 -3.41
C GLN A 1192 -35.47 18.77 -4.25
N GLY A 1193 -34.54 19.06 -5.16
CA GLY A 1193 -34.52 20.28 -5.94
C GLY A 1193 -34.46 21.49 -5.01
N ARG A 1194 -35.56 22.25 -4.92
CA ARG A 1194 -35.68 23.39 -4.01
C ARG A 1194 -36.42 23.07 -2.72
N GLN A 1195 -36.90 21.86 -2.50
CA GLN A 1195 -37.59 21.47 -1.28
C GLN A 1195 -36.59 20.88 -0.28
N LEU A 1196 -36.62 21.35 0.96
CA LEU A 1196 -35.82 20.85 2.07
C LEU A 1196 -36.72 20.20 3.11
N PHE A 1197 -36.60 18.89 3.28
CA PHE A 1197 -37.28 18.09 4.29
C PHE A 1197 -36.43 17.98 5.54
N VAL A 1198 -37.09 18.03 6.70
CA VAL A 1198 -36.47 17.88 8.03
C VAL A 1198 -37.24 16.80 8.79
N GLU A 1199 -36.70 15.58 8.79
CA GLU A 1199 -37.34 14.37 9.35
C GLU A 1199 -36.38 13.60 10.27
N PRO A 1200 -36.11 14.10 11.47
CA PRO A 1200 -35.08 13.54 12.36
C PRO A 1200 -35.44 12.15 12.89
N SER A 1201 -34.42 11.29 12.99
CA SER A 1201 -34.42 10.04 13.76
C SER A 1201 -33.30 10.13 14.81
N ILE A 1202 -33.43 11.10 15.72
CA ILE A 1202 -32.43 11.42 16.74
C ILE A 1202 -32.65 10.63 18.03
N PRO A 1203 -31.61 10.38 18.85
CA PRO A 1203 -31.78 9.71 20.12
C PRO A 1203 -32.60 10.57 21.12
N ASP A 1204 -33.23 9.93 22.11
CA ASP A 1204 -34.16 10.57 23.04
C ASP A 1204 -33.48 11.53 24.01
N HIS A 1205 -32.19 11.33 24.27
CA HIS A 1205 -31.40 12.16 25.16
C HIS A 1205 -30.90 13.46 24.50
N TRP A 1206 -31.19 13.71 23.22
CA TRP A 1206 -30.85 14.97 22.55
C TRP A 1206 -31.98 15.99 22.70
N PRO A 1207 -31.78 17.08 23.46
CA PRO A 1207 -32.83 18.10 23.62
C PRO A 1207 -33.04 18.91 22.34
N ALA A 1208 -31.97 19.20 21.60
CA ALA A 1208 -31.99 19.93 20.36
C ALA A 1208 -30.71 19.71 19.54
N TYR A 1209 -30.76 20.04 18.25
CA TYR A 1209 -29.59 20.20 17.39
C TYR A 1209 -29.80 21.34 16.39
N GLU A 1210 -28.70 21.84 15.83
CA GLU A 1210 -28.69 22.90 14.82
C GLU A 1210 -27.91 22.48 13.58
N VAL A 1211 -28.34 22.94 12.40
CA VAL A 1211 -27.67 22.73 11.12
C VAL A 1211 -27.64 24.06 10.35
N ASP A 1212 -26.46 24.51 9.98
CA ASP A 1212 -26.28 25.60 9.01
C ASP A 1212 -26.16 24.96 7.62
N PHE A 1213 -27.11 25.22 6.72
CA PHE A 1213 -27.19 24.62 5.38
C PHE A 1213 -27.12 25.71 4.31
N ARG A 1214 -26.07 25.72 3.50
CA ARG A 1214 -25.89 26.70 2.42
C ARG A 1214 -26.57 26.26 1.13
N PHE A 1215 -27.41 27.12 0.57
CA PHE A 1215 -28.04 26.94 -0.73
C PHE A 1215 -27.74 28.13 -1.63
N GLY A 1216 -26.84 27.94 -2.60
CA GLY A 1216 -26.32 29.04 -3.40
C GLY A 1216 -25.56 30.03 -2.52
N SER A 1217 -26.00 31.28 -2.52
CA SER A 1217 -25.51 32.37 -1.67
C SER A 1217 -26.27 32.54 -0.34
N ALA A 1218 -27.42 31.88 -0.16
CA ALA A 1218 -28.21 31.92 1.06
C ALA A 1218 -27.79 30.84 2.08
N THR A 1219 -28.01 31.11 3.37
CA THR A 1219 -27.76 30.16 4.47
C THR A 1219 -29.06 29.91 5.24
N TYR A 1220 -29.38 28.65 5.49
CA TYR A 1220 -30.52 28.23 6.28
C TYR A 1220 -30.03 27.74 7.65
N HIS A 1221 -30.42 28.42 8.71
CA HIS A 1221 -30.19 28.03 10.10
C HIS A 1221 -31.34 27.15 10.57
N ILE A 1222 -31.13 25.85 10.63
CA ILE A 1222 -32.14 24.86 10.96
C ILE A 1222 -31.97 24.47 12.42
N LYS A 1223 -32.98 24.75 13.25
CA LYS A 1223 -33.03 24.34 14.65
C LYS A 1223 -34.14 23.32 14.88
N VAL A 1224 -33.78 22.19 15.47
CA VAL A 1224 -34.72 21.13 15.83
C VAL A 1224 -34.67 20.92 17.34
N SER A 1225 -35.83 20.97 18.00
CA SER A 1225 -35.95 20.88 19.46
C SER A 1225 -37.07 19.93 19.88
N ARG A 1226 -36.87 19.19 20.98
CA ARG A 1226 -37.89 18.35 21.63
C ARG A 1226 -38.88 19.12 22.52
N ASP A 1227 -38.87 20.46 22.46
CA ASP A 1227 -39.72 21.33 23.28
C ASP A 1227 -41.18 21.34 22.74
N CYS A 1228 -41.97 20.35 23.13
CA CYS A 1228 -43.42 20.41 23.00
C CYS A 1228 -44.05 20.91 24.32
N GLU A 1229 -44.63 22.11 24.32
CA GLU A 1229 -45.56 22.53 25.38
C GLU A 1229 -46.76 21.57 25.41
N PRO A 1230 -47.29 21.21 26.60
CA PRO A 1230 -48.48 20.36 26.70
C PRO A 1230 -49.66 20.98 25.92
N GLY A 1231 -50.09 20.33 24.83
CA GLY A 1231 -51.21 20.77 24.00
C GLY A 1231 -50.88 21.35 22.61
N LYS A 1232 -49.60 21.43 22.21
CA LYS A 1232 -49.21 21.76 20.82
C LYS A 1232 -49.10 20.52 19.93
N VAL A 1233 -49.28 20.72 18.62
CA VAL A 1233 -49.20 19.66 17.58
C VAL A 1233 -47.79 19.06 17.58
N PRO A 1234 -47.63 17.71 17.55
CA PRO A 1234 -46.32 17.02 17.72
C PRO A 1234 -45.22 17.37 16.70
N HIS A 1235 -45.55 18.10 15.63
CA HIS A 1235 -44.62 18.56 14.61
C HIS A 1235 -45.06 19.94 14.09
N SER A 1236 -44.37 21.01 14.50
CA SER A 1236 -44.58 22.36 13.94
C SER A 1236 -43.31 22.83 13.25
N LEU A 1237 -43.35 22.95 11.92
CA LEU A 1237 -42.27 23.50 11.10
C LEU A 1237 -42.55 24.98 10.80
N SER A 1238 -41.54 25.84 10.90
CA SER A 1238 -41.63 27.25 10.54
C SER A 1238 -40.41 27.73 9.77
N LEU A 1239 -40.63 28.67 8.85
CA LEU A 1239 -39.60 29.40 8.10
C LEU A 1239 -39.77 30.90 8.40
N ASP A 1240 -38.73 31.55 8.91
CA ASP A 1240 -38.70 32.98 9.26
C ASP A 1240 -39.89 33.38 10.17
N GLY A 1241 -40.22 32.49 11.13
CA GLY A 1241 -41.32 32.65 12.08
C GLY A 1241 -42.72 32.36 11.54
N LYS A 1242 -42.87 32.01 10.25
CA LYS A 1242 -44.15 31.64 9.65
C LYS A 1242 -44.31 30.12 9.60
N GLY A 1243 -45.45 29.61 10.09
CA GLY A 1243 -45.75 28.17 10.05
C GLY A 1243 -45.85 27.64 8.62
N VAL A 1244 -45.29 26.46 8.39
CA VAL A 1244 -45.33 25.75 7.11
C VAL A 1244 -46.25 24.54 7.26
N ALA A 1245 -47.28 24.44 6.41
CA ALA A 1245 -48.26 23.36 6.48
C ALA A 1245 -47.72 22.02 5.96
N GLU A 1246 -46.75 22.08 5.04
CA GLU A 1246 -46.01 20.92 4.53
C GLU A 1246 -44.80 20.62 5.42
N ARG A 1247 -44.33 19.36 5.43
CA ARG A 1247 -43.09 18.97 6.15
C ARG A 1247 -41.81 19.38 5.41
N CYS A 1248 -41.87 20.37 4.52
CA CYS A 1248 -40.74 20.83 3.73
C CYS A 1248 -40.69 22.35 3.61
N VAL A 1249 -39.48 22.88 3.52
CA VAL A 1249 -39.17 24.30 3.32
C VAL A 1249 -38.78 24.52 1.86
N LEU A 1250 -39.31 25.56 1.22
CA LEU A 1250 -38.88 25.96 -0.12
C LEU A 1250 -37.64 26.85 -0.06
N LEU A 1251 -36.54 26.39 -0.66
CA LEU A 1251 -35.25 27.07 -0.73
C LEU A 1251 -35.27 28.20 -1.79
N SER A 1252 -34.62 29.30 -1.45
CA SER A 1252 -34.35 30.49 -2.27
C SER A 1252 -32.87 30.86 -2.20
N ASP A 1253 -32.31 31.25 -3.35
CA ASP A 1253 -30.95 31.79 -3.44
C ASP A 1253 -31.04 33.32 -3.55
N ASP A 1254 -31.38 33.96 -2.43
CA ASP A 1254 -31.56 35.42 -2.34
C ASP A 1254 -30.43 36.12 -1.55
N GLY A 1255 -29.40 35.36 -1.16
CA GLY A 1255 -28.24 35.84 -0.41
C GLY A 1255 -28.51 36.18 1.06
N ARG A 1256 -29.64 35.73 1.62
CA ARG A 1256 -30.02 36.02 3.02
C ARG A 1256 -29.83 34.81 3.93
N ASP A 1257 -29.85 35.09 5.23
CA ASP A 1257 -29.96 34.09 6.27
C ASP A 1257 -31.45 33.82 6.56
N HIS A 1258 -31.84 32.55 6.53
CA HIS A 1258 -33.20 32.08 6.81
C HIS A 1258 -33.23 31.24 8.08
N ASP A 1259 -34.27 31.41 8.90
CA ASP A 1259 -34.40 30.74 10.20
C ASP A 1259 -35.48 29.65 10.11
N VAL A 1260 -35.07 28.37 10.20
CA VAL A 1260 -35.97 27.21 10.10
C VAL A 1260 -36.08 26.55 11.47
N ARG A 1261 -37.30 26.38 11.99
CA ARG A 1261 -37.51 25.74 13.31
C ARG A 1261 -38.48 24.59 13.23
N LEU A 1262 -38.10 23.45 13.81
CA LEU A 1262 -38.94 22.26 13.95
C LEU A 1262 -39.04 21.84 15.42
N GLY A 1263 -40.26 21.78 15.94
CA GLY A 1263 -40.56 21.06 17.19
C GLY A 1263 -40.82 19.58 16.88
N VAL A 1264 -40.22 18.67 17.66
CA VAL A 1264 -40.49 17.22 17.58
C VAL A 1264 -41.01 16.69 18.92
N GLY A 1265 -42.01 15.82 18.88
CA GLY A 1265 -42.64 15.18 20.04
C GLY A 1265 -41.88 14.00 20.61
#